data_AF-A0A3D5NUK8-F1
#
_entry.id   AF-A0A3D5NUK8-F1
#
_cell.length_a   1.000
_cell.length_b   1.000
_cell.length_c   1.000
_cell.angle_alpha   90.00
_cell.angle_beta   90.00
_cell.angle_gamma   90.00
#
_symmetry.space_group_name_H-M   'P 1'
#
loop_
_entity.id
_entity.type
_entity.pdbx_description
1 polymer ?
#
loop_
_entity_poly.entity_id
_entity_poly.type
_entity_poly.pdbx_seq_one_letter_code
_entity_poly.pdbx_strand_id
1 'polypeptide(L)'
;EEDQLPVEPESQPDAPKKPRGARNLLDRRKKFIEAEKSEKATEAIRTQLVEEAQQRSTSFEIEVDDEGWALPLGFGPDLFEMAESLAPSLQADQFTANLMRRIMKSSHRICLDVDDHGVRYLEAKVAGSGFTVQKFGRLTLPYKLDDATTIKDIRTLVEVALPKIFDKKSRKNSYTTIYSNQFQGKTHFFLSPPGLGKKDLGELINWQAQKNMNLGEGRGILRHFAQSSPTSGGKDHVVILGADKEATKQALALYKKSGFKIRYTSQLPAILWHAFKREYPDQANRTVILLHMEQSKTTLVVVHQGVLLTTREIAVGIDDFEAALEQKVNIDGKALNLNRTEARKIFFDYGIPKNPIGKIKPHGLTLYRVSIFLRPVIERLTSEIQRSINFFKKQYNELSWDHIYISGLGGAVPNLSRALKENLGFEISLFNPVRAENVSYADEDHPIPFEEFPNYVTLFSMLSIQSNDYNLLPQEMLLDQQLIPYASVAGLAAAILVPIILLSVTFQQIRANDLKHELETKEAPLRNMSPKTEQYLGFQKDIRILDQYEGFLETDSLKSENYVKVLKFLSHIVPVEIKLTKLTIDKDLKGGVMVSDSTNIDGVSDADSYRDFVLLDGFVESDRSVSDIQLTNFKMKVEKAGFFKKVKMVIKPRDDKEGERRFFEMDCEF
;
A
#
# COMPACT_ATOMS: atom_id res chain seq x y z
N GLU A 1 -46.27 -48.95 -42.75
CA GLU A 1 -45.03 -48.21 -43.01
C GLU A 1 -44.31 -48.11 -41.66
N GLU A 2 -43.76 -49.21 -41.13
CA GLU A 2 -42.42 -49.77 -41.44
C GLU A 2 -41.38 -48.66 -41.67
N ASP A 3 -40.28 -48.49 -40.94
CA ASP A 3 -39.71 -49.26 -39.83
C ASP A 3 -38.56 -48.43 -39.19
N GLN A 4 -38.36 -48.58 -37.88
CA GLN A 4 -37.10 -48.53 -37.10
C GLN A 4 -36.29 -47.23 -36.81
N LEU A 5 -36.11 -47.00 -35.49
CA LEU A 5 -34.99 -46.33 -34.77
C LEU A 5 -33.69 -47.19 -34.84
N PRO A 6 -32.57 -46.85 -34.16
CA PRO A 6 -31.57 -45.79 -34.36
C PRO A 6 -30.11 -46.33 -34.35
N VAL A 7 -29.09 -45.64 -34.91
CA VAL A 7 -27.66 -45.92 -34.62
C VAL A 7 -26.78 -44.67 -34.78
N GLU A 8 -26.06 -44.29 -33.71
CA GLU A 8 -24.77 -43.57 -33.72
C GLU A 8 -23.66 -44.59 -33.39
N PRO A 9 -22.34 -44.36 -33.62
CA PRO A 9 -21.64 -43.38 -34.46
C PRO A 9 -20.48 -44.02 -35.29
N GLU A 10 -19.85 -43.28 -36.21
CA GLU A 10 -18.41 -43.49 -36.52
C GLU A 10 -17.74 -42.26 -37.17
N SER A 11 -16.43 -42.15 -36.87
CA SER A 11 -15.52 -41.01 -36.92
C SER A 11 -15.05 -40.52 -38.32
N GLN A 12 -14.72 -39.23 -38.43
CA GLN A 12 -13.82 -38.68 -39.47
C GLN A 12 -12.86 -37.60 -38.91
N PRO A 13 -11.69 -37.37 -39.55
CA PRO A 13 -10.41 -37.12 -38.88
C PRO A 13 -10.01 -35.64 -38.68
N ASP A 14 -9.07 -35.46 -37.74
CA ASP A 14 -8.45 -34.20 -37.30
C ASP A 14 -7.82 -33.35 -38.42
N ALA A 15 -8.18 -32.06 -38.45
CA ALA A 15 -7.45 -31.00 -39.15
C ALA A 15 -6.39 -30.36 -38.20
N PRO A 16 -5.20 -29.96 -38.70
CA PRO A 16 -4.10 -29.57 -37.83
C PRO A 16 -4.34 -28.22 -37.14
N LYS A 17 -4.20 -28.20 -35.81
CA LYS A 17 -4.21 -26.98 -34.99
C LYS A 17 -3.08 -26.03 -35.41
N LYS A 18 -3.43 -24.84 -35.92
CA LYS A 18 -2.47 -23.72 -36.10
C LYS A 18 -1.92 -23.27 -34.74
N PRO A 19 -0.61 -22.99 -34.61
CA PRO A 19 -0.01 -22.63 -33.32
C PRO A 19 -0.42 -21.21 -32.89
N ARG A 20 -1.04 -21.10 -31.71
CA ARG A 20 -1.35 -19.87 -30.96
C ARG A 20 -0.07 -19.20 -30.41
N GLY A 21 0.86 -18.85 -31.28
CA GLY A 21 2.12 -18.17 -30.91
C GLY A 21 2.56 -17.06 -31.86
N ALA A 22 2.21 -17.15 -33.15
CA ALA A 22 2.74 -16.24 -34.17
C ALA A 22 2.11 -14.83 -34.15
N ARG A 23 0.84 -14.69 -33.72
CA ARG A 23 0.16 -13.38 -33.65
C ARG A 23 0.77 -12.45 -32.60
N ASN A 24 1.18 -12.96 -31.44
CA ASN A 24 1.77 -12.14 -30.36
C ASN A 24 3.20 -11.66 -30.67
N LEU A 25 3.97 -12.43 -31.45
CA LEU A 25 5.32 -12.03 -31.88
C LEU A 25 5.28 -10.96 -32.97
N LEU A 26 4.36 -11.08 -33.93
CA LEU A 26 4.16 -10.06 -34.97
C LEU A 26 3.60 -8.76 -34.41
N ASP A 27 2.71 -8.81 -33.42
CA ASP A 27 2.18 -7.62 -32.74
C ASP A 27 3.24 -6.94 -31.87
N ARG A 28 4.09 -7.73 -31.17
CA ARG A 28 5.24 -7.19 -30.44
C ARG A 28 6.28 -6.59 -31.37
N ARG A 29 6.55 -7.22 -32.51
CA ARG A 29 7.50 -6.70 -33.52
C ARG A 29 6.95 -5.45 -34.21
N LYS A 30 5.63 -5.38 -34.48
CA LYS A 30 4.97 -4.17 -34.96
C LYS A 30 5.02 -3.04 -33.93
N LYS A 31 4.73 -3.31 -32.66
CA LYS A 31 4.86 -2.32 -31.57
C LYS A 31 6.29 -1.87 -31.36
N PHE A 32 7.28 -2.76 -31.51
CA PHE A 32 8.70 -2.40 -31.47
C PHE A 32 9.10 -1.54 -32.67
N ILE A 33 8.63 -1.87 -33.88
CA ILE A 33 8.89 -1.09 -35.09
C ILE A 33 8.16 0.26 -35.05
N GLU A 34 6.95 0.33 -34.48
CA GLU A 34 6.23 1.58 -34.23
C GLU A 34 6.90 2.41 -33.14
N ALA A 35 7.42 1.78 -32.07
CA ALA A 35 8.20 2.45 -31.05
C ALA A 35 9.52 2.98 -31.62
N GLU A 36 10.25 2.19 -32.40
CA GLU A 36 11.50 2.58 -33.08
C GLU A 36 11.26 3.65 -34.15
N LYS A 37 10.13 3.59 -34.87
CA LYS A 37 9.70 4.65 -35.78
C LYS A 37 9.28 5.91 -35.03
N SER A 38 8.65 5.79 -33.86
CA SER A 38 8.30 6.93 -33.01
C SER A 38 9.54 7.55 -32.39
N GLU A 39 10.54 6.74 -32.04
CA GLU A 39 11.82 7.18 -31.47
C GLU A 39 12.64 7.87 -32.56
N LYS A 40 12.74 7.30 -33.77
CA LYS A 40 13.35 7.93 -34.95
C LYS A 40 12.59 9.16 -35.44
N ALA A 41 11.26 9.20 -35.30
CA ALA A 41 10.46 10.38 -35.63
C ALA A 41 10.63 11.48 -34.59
N THR A 42 10.69 11.13 -33.31
CA THR A 42 11.01 12.08 -32.23
C THR A 42 12.43 12.60 -32.38
N GLU A 43 13.38 11.75 -32.77
CA GLU A 43 14.77 12.10 -33.05
C GLU A 43 14.87 12.99 -34.29
N ALA A 44 14.15 12.68 -35.37
CA ALA A 44 14.10 13.52 -36.57
C ALA A 44 13.43 14.87 -36.32
N ILE A 45 12.31 14.92 -35.58
CA ILE A 45 11.64 16.17 -35.16
C ILE A 45 12.58 16.98 -34.26
N ARG A 46 13.33 16.32 -33.37
CA ARG A 46 14.34 16.95 -32.51
C ARG A 46 15.51 17.50 -33.33
N THR A 47 16.03 16.77 -34.31
CA THR A 47 17.06 17.26 -35.23
C THR A 47 16.54 18.42 -36.06
N GLN A 48 15.31 18.37 -36.52
CA GLN A 48 14.69 19.41 -37.34
C GLN A 48 14.39 20.68 -36.51
N LEU A 49 13.91 20.55 -35.27
CA LEU A 49 13.77 21.66 -34.33
C LEU A 49 15.12 22.27 -33.93
N VAL A 50 16.17 21.43 -33.81
CA VAL A 50 17.54 21.89 -33.56
C VAL A 50 18.13 22.59 -34.78
N GLU A 51 17.87 22.11 -36.00
CA GLU A 51 18.30 22.74 -37.25
C GLU A 51 17.54 24.05 -37.54
N GLU A 52 16.23 24.11 -37.26
CA GLU A 52 15.42 25.33 -37.37
C GLU A 52 15.81 26.36 -36.29
N ALA A 53 16.15 25.91 -35.08
CA ALA A 53 16.73 26.76 -34.05
C ALA A 53 18.13 27.24 -34.44
N GLN A 54 18.96 26.38 -35.05
CA GLN A 54 20.27 26.74 -35.59
C GLN A 54 20.16 27.80 -36.70
N GLN A 55 19.21 27.67 -37.62
CA GLN A 55 18.98 28.65 -38.69
C GLN A 55 18.44 30.00 -38.20
N ARG A 56 17.67 30.04 -37.11
CA ARG A 56 17.22 31.30 -36.47
C ARG A 56 18.27 31.94 -35.56
N SER A 57 19.28 31.18 -35.13
CA SER A 57 20.32 31.62 -34.20
C SER A 57 21.52 32.35 -34.85
N THR A 58 21.51 32.57 -36.17
CA THR A 58 22.69 33.06 -36.90
C THR A 58 22.93 34.57 -36.91
N SER A 59 22.00 35.43 -36.43
CA SER A 59 22.24 36.87 -36.32
C SER A 59 22.65 37.27 -34.90
N PHE A 60 23.96 37.31 -34.68
CA PHE A 60 24.63 37.85 -33.49
C PHE A 60 24.50 39.38 -33.35
N GLU A 61 23.95 40.03 -34.37
CA GLU A 61 23.85 41.46 -34.49
C GLU A 61 22.42 41.88 -34.20
N ILE A 62 22.27 43.03 -33.57
CA ILE A 62 20.96 43.66 -33.47
C ILE A 62 20.51 43.92 -34.90
N GLU A 63 19.50 43.16 -35.32
CA GLU A 63 18.79 43.45 -36.55
C GLU A 63 18.00 44.73 -36.33
N VAL A 64 18.26 45.71 -37.19
CA VAL A 64 17.58 46.98 -37.20
C VAL A 64 16.66 46.98 -38.41
N ASP A 65 15.38 47.26 -38.21
CA ASP A 65 14.43 47.42 -39.33
C ASP A 65 14.81 48.63 -40.21
N ASP A 66 14.22 48.73 -41.41
CA ASP A 66 14.49 49.81 -42.37
C ASP A 66 14.24 51.23 -41.78
N GLU A 67 13.50 51.31 -40.67
CA GLU A 67 13.19 52.54 -39.94
C GLU A 67 14.16 52.85 -38.79
N GLY A 68 15.17 52.00 -38.53
CA GLY A 68 16.16 52.23 -37.48
C GLY A 68 15.80 51.64 -36.10
N TRP A 69 14.77 50.79 -36.01
CA TRP A 69 14.36 50.15 -34.76
C TRP A 69 15.01 48.79 -34.55
N ALA A 70 15.56 48.60 -33.36
CA ALA A 70 16.11 47.32 -32.95
C ALA A 70 14.99 46.30 -32.74
N LEU A 71 15.20 45.09 -33.26
CA LEU A 71 14.40 43.92 -32.93
C LEU A 71 14.86 43.32 -31.58
N PRO A 72 13.94 42.70 -30.80
CA PRO A 72 14.32 41.94 -29.60
C PRO A 72 15.40 40.91 -29.92
N LEU A 73 16.36 40.76 -29.01
CA LEU A 73 17.44 39.80 -29.14
C LEU A 73 16.95 38.39 -28.89
N GLY A 74 17.29 37.51 -29.83
CA GLY A 74 17.32 36.07 -29.58
C GLY A 74 18.50 35.66 -28.69
N PHE A 75 18.47 34.39 -28.32
CA PHE A 75 19.51 33.70 -27.57
C PHE A 75 20.44 33.00 -28.58
N GLY A 76 21.76 33.18 -28.44
CA GLY A 76 22.75 32.67 -29.41
C GLY A 76 22.97 31.14 -29.39
N PRO A 77 23.66 30.57 -30.39
CA PRO A 77 23.83 29.11 -30.55
C PRO A 77 24.79 28.45 -29.53
N ASP A 78 25.68 29.20 -28.89
CA ASP A 78 26.67 28.68 -27.93
C ASP A 78 26.09 28.40 -26.53
N LEU A 79 24.78 28.58 -26.34
CA LEU A 79 24.23 28.80 -25.01
C LEU A 79 24.33 27.60 -24.09
N PHE A 80 24.27 26.39 -24.63
CA PHE A 80 24.46 25.18 -23.85
C PHE A 80 25.61 24.45 -24.48
N GLU A 81 26.66 24.20 -23.69
CA GLU A 81 27.78 23.34 -24.07
C GLU A 81 27.21 22.05 -24.68
N MET A 82 27.33 21.87 -26.00
CA MET A 82 27.06 20.63 -26.73
C MET A 82 25.82 19.84 -26.26
N ALA A 83 24.64 20.14 -26.83
CA ALA A 83 23.48 19.23 -26.77
C ALA A 83 23.76 17.82 -27.39
N GLU A 84 24.94 17.61 -27.96
CA GLU A 84 25.33 16.43 -28.76
C GLU A 84 25.87 15.23 -27.98
N SER A 85 26.27 15.34 -26.71
CA SER A 85 26.62 14.15 -25.94
C SER A 85 25.42 13.71 -25.10
N LEU A 86 24.60 12.84 -25.71
CA LEU A 86 23.56 12.08 -25.02
C LEU A 86 24.18 11.45 -23.77
N ALA A 87 23.88 12.01 -22.59
CA ALA A 87 24.22 11.36 -21.34
C ALA A 87 23.56 9.97 -21.37
N PRO A 88 24.29 8.89 -21.02
CA PRO A 88 23.74 7.55 -21.10
C PRO A 88 22.48 7.48 -20.25
N SER A 89 21.36 7.13 -20.89
CA SER A 89 20.08 7.00 -20.21
C SER A 89 20.27 6.08 -19.00
N LEU A 90 20.07 6.62 -17.80
CA LEU A 90 20.09 5.85 -16.55
C LEU A 90 18.87 4.91 -16.54
N GLN A 91 19.01 3.77 -17.21
CA GLN A 91 18.04 2.67 -17.17
C GLN A 91 18.19 1.91 -15.85
N ALA A 92 17.75 2.52 -14.75
CA ALA A 92 17.44 1.79 -13.54
C ALA A 92 15.99 1.28 -13.61
N ASP A 93 15.76 0.12 -12.99
CA ASP A 93 14.57 -0.72 -13.00
C ASP A 93 13.22 0.06 -12.98
N GLN A 94 12.72 0.45 -14.15
CA GLN A 94 11.64 1.44 -14.28
C GLN A 94 10.32 0.95 -13.70
N PHE A 95 10.12 -0.37 -13.63
CA PHE A 95 8.89 -0.98 -13.13
C PHE A 95 8.71 -0.75 -11.63
N THR A 96 9.74 -1.01 -10.82
CA THR A 96 9.68 -0.83 -9.36
C THR A 96 9.53 0.65 -9.01
N ALA A 97 10.27 1.53 -9.69
CA ALA A 97 10.16 2.97 -9.52
C ALA A 97 8.74 3.49 -9.86
N ASN A 98 8.16 3.06 -10.98
CA ASN A 98 6.82 3.48 -11.38
C ASN A 98 5.74 2.93 -10.45
N LEU A 99 5.86 1.67 -9.99
CA LEU A 99 4.96 1.09 -9.00
C LEU A 99 5.03 1.85 -7.66
N MET A 100 6.23 2.15 -7.16
CA MET A 100 6.42 2.94 -5.94
C MET A 100 5.86 4.35 -6.10
N ARG A 101 6.03 5.00 -7.26
CA ARG A 101 5.42 6.31 -7.53
C ARG A 101 3.90 6.27 -7.48
N ARG A 102 3.27 5.20 -7.99
CA ARG A 102 1.81 5.00 -7.93
C ARG A 102 1.33 4.76 -6.50
N ILE A 103 2.01 3.88 -5.75
CA ILE A 103 1.72 3.62 -4.32
C ILE A 103 1.86 4.90 -3.50
N MET A 104 2.90 5.69 -3.76
CA MET A 104 3.13 6.96 -3.08
C MET A 104 2.27 8.11 -3.62
N LYS A 105 1.42 7.92 -4.65
CA LYS A 105 0.68 9.00 -5.35
C LYS A 105 1.59 10.19 -5.68
N SER A 106 2.69 9.90 -6.38
CA SER A 106 3.76 10.86 -6.70
C SER A 106 4.15 10.91 -8.17
N SER A 107 3.38 10.24 -9.04
CA SER A 107 3.57 10.29 -10.49
C SER A 107 3.17 11.64 -11.07
N HIS A 108 2.11 12.25 -10.55
CA HIS A 108 1.65 13.56 -10.98
C HIS A 108 2.17 14.62 -9.99
N ARG A 109 2.91 15.60 -10.50
CA ARG A 109 3.64 16.56 -9.67
C ARG A 109 3.35 17.99 -10.08
N ILE A 110 3.26 18.87 -9.09
CA ILE A 110 3.21 20.32 -9.26
C ILE A 110 4.43 20.88 -8.56
N CYS A 111 5.24 21.68 -9.25
CA CYS A 111 6.35 22.40 -8.67
C CYS A 111 6.05 23.89 -8.72
N LEU A 112 6.28 24.58 -7.62
CA LEU A 112 6.16 26.03 -7.51
C LEU A 112 7.50 26.62 -7.08
N ASP A 113 7.92 27.66 -7.78
CA ASP A 113 9.06 28.50 -7.45
C ASP A 113 8.49 29.90 -7.18
N VAL A 114 8.69 30.38 -5.96
CA VAL A 114 7.98 31.53 -5.40
C VAL A 114 8.98 32.55 -4.91
N ASP A 115 8.94 33.73 -5.51
CA ASP A 115 9.65 34.91 -5.04
C ASP A 115 8.66 36.02 -4.66
N ASP A 116 9.18 37.19 -4.27
CA ASP A 116 8.34 38.33 -3.91
C ASP A 116 7.67 39.00 -5.13
N HIS A 117 8.06 38.59 -6.34
CA HIS A 117 7.63 39.16 -7.60
C HIS A 117 6.70 38.24 -8.40
N GLY A 118 6.45 37.03 -7.92
CA GLY A 118 5.53 36.11 -8.57
C GLY A 118 5.70 34.65 -8.22
N VAL A 119 5.05 33.82 -9.04
CA VAL A 119 5.12 32.36 -8.95
C VAL A 119 5.38 31.80 -10.33
N ARG A 120 6.48 31.06 -10.48
CA ARG A 120 6.70 30.18 -11.62
C ARG A 120 6.23 28.77 -11.26
N TYR A 121 5.59 28.10 -12.20
CA TYR A 121 4.99 26.79 -11.95
C TYR A 121 5.27 25.80 -13.08
N LEU A 122 5.26 24.52 -12.71
CA LEU A 122 5.41 23.40 -13.62
C LEU A 122 4.59 22.21 -13.11
N GLU A 123 3.67 21.72 -13.91
CA GLU A 123 2.90 20.49 -13.68
C GLU A 123 3.33 19.44 -14.70
N ALA A 124 3.76 18.29 -14.20
CA ALA A 124 4.24 17.21 -15.05
C ALA A 124 3.90 15.84 -14.46
N LYS A 125 3.76 14.87 -15.38
CA LYS A 125 3.70 13.46 -15.05
C LYS A 125 5.08 12.84 -15.18
N VAL A 126 5.60 12.28 -14.10
CA VAL A 126 6.88 11.58 -14.03
C VAL A 126 6.68 10.11 -14.40
N ALA A 127 7.41 9.64 -15.42
CA ALA A 127 7.36 8.26 -15.89
C ALA A 127 8.77 7.77 -16.26
N GLY A 128 9.23 6.67 -15.65
CA GLY A 128 10.60 6.17 -15.89
C GLY A 128 11.66 7.22 -15.57
N SER A 129 12.51 7.53 -16.57
CA SER A 129 13.55 8.57 -16.57
C SER A 129 13.12 9.87 -17.28
N GLY A 130 11.83 10.05 -17.56
CA GLY A 130 11.32 11.19 -18.31
C GLY A 130 10.14 11.90 -17.65
N PHE A 131 9.78 13.04 -18.25
CA PHE A 131 8.67 13.88 -17.84
C PHE A 131 7.73 14.15 -19.01
N THR A 132 6.43 14.10 -18.74
CA THR A 132 5.43 14.69 -19.63
C THR A 132 4.93 15.97 -18.99
N VAL A 133 5.38 17.11 -19.48
CA VAL A 133 4.97 18.45 -19.04
C VAL A 133 3.53 18.68 -19.48
N GLN A 134 2.67 19.04 -18.53
CA GLN A 134 1.25 19.27 -18.76
C GLN A 134 0.89 20.75 -18.71
N LYS A 135 1.49 21.49 -17.78
CA LYS A 135 1.34 22.96 -17.68
C LYS A 135 2.62 23.57 -17.19
N PHE A 136 2.93 24.75 -17.67
CA PHE A 136 4.02 25.57 -17.17
C PHE A 136 3.67 27.04 -17.36
N GLY A 137 4.37 27.91 -16.66
CA GLY A 137 4.25 29.34 -16.86
C GLY A 137 4.68 30.14 -15.65
N ARG A 138 4.44 31.45 -15.73
CA ARG A 138 4.78 32.41 -14.68
C ARG A 138 3.61 33.36 -14.44
N LEU A 139 3.30 33.59 -13.17
CA LEU A 139 2.45 34.66 -12.71
C LEU A 139 3.35 35.76 -12.12
N THR A 140 3.42 36.92 -12.76
CA THR A 140 4.27 38.03 -12.32
C THR A 140 3.41 39.11 -11.67
N LEU A 141 3.87 39.67 -10.56
CA LEU A 141 3.25 40.80 -9.88
C LEU A 141 3.70 42.14 -10.50
N PRO A 142 2.80 43.13 -10.62
CA PRO A 142 1.36 43.02 -10.39
C PRO A 142 0.67 42.18 -11.48
N TYR A 143 -0.20 41.27 -11.07
CA TYR A 143 -0.89 40.32 -11.96
C TYR A 143 -2.30 40.81 -12.28
N LYS A 144 -2.56 41.13 -13.56
CA LYS A 144 -3.89 41.50 -14.03
C LYS A 144 -4.73 40.23 -14.21
N LEU A 145 -5.78 40.09 -13.41
CA LEU A 145 -6.68 38.95 -13.48
C LEU A 145 -7.82 39.17 -14.49
N ASP A 146 -8.35 40.39 -14.51
CA ASP A 146 -9.35 40.91 -15.45
C ASP A 146 -9.21 42.44 -15.51
N ASP A 147 -10.02 43.12 -16.31
CA ASP A 147 -9.93 44.58 -16.54
C ASP A 147 -10.12 45.41 -15.25
N ALA A 148 -10.80 44.86 -14.23
CA ALA A 148 -11.09 45.54 -12.97
C ALA A 148 -10.13 45.14 -11.83
N THR A 149 -9.51 43.96 -11.91
CA THR A 149 -8.80 43.34 -10.78
C THR A 149 -7.32 43.16 -11.08
N THR A 150 -6.49 43.89 -10.34
CA THR A 150 -5.02 43.72 -10.35
C THR A 150 -4.56 43.22 -8.98
N ILE A 151 -3.97 42.03 -8.97
CA ILE A 151 -3.36 41.42 -7.79
C ILE A 151 -1.94 41.98 -7.61
N LYS A 152 -1.59 42.40 -6.39
CA LYS A 152 -0.30 43.06 -6.11
C LYS A 152 0.58 42.30 -5.09
N ASP A 153 0.06 41.24 -4.48
CA ASP A 153 0.76 40.49 -3.45
C ASP A 153 0.67 38.97 -3.69
N ILE A 154 1.65 38.25 -3.15
CA ILE A 154 1.79 36.79 -3.32
C ILE A 154 0.64 36.03 -2.67
N ARG A 155 0.09 36.52 -1.55
CA ARG A 155 -1.01 35.84 -0.86
C ARG A 155 -2.23 35.76 -1.76
N THR A 156 -2.70 36.89 -2.27
CA THR A 156 -3.86 36.93 -3.17
C THR A 156 -3.58 36.22 -4.50
N LEU A 157 -2.34 36.24 -5.01
CA LEU A 157 -1.96 35.50 -6.20
C LEU A 157 -2.11 33.97 -5.99
N VAL A 158 -1.68 33.44 -4.83
CA VAL A 158 -1.82 32.01 -4.48
C VAL A 158 -3.26 31.62 -4.14
N GLU A 159 -4.05 32.51 -3.56
CA GLU A 159 -5.45 32.25 -3.18
C GLU A 159 -6.43 32.36 -4.37
N VAL A 160 -6.13 33.20 -5.37
CA VAL A 160 -7.07 33.50 -6.46
C VAL A 160 -6.57 33.03 -7.83
N ALA A 161 -5.32 33.31 -8.20
CA ALA A 161 -4.82 33.03 -9.54
C ALA A 161 -4.41 31.56 -9.71
N LEU A 162 -3.65 30.99 -8.77
CA LEU A 162 -3.24 29.57 -8.86
C LEU A 162 -4.44 28.59 -8.91
N PRO A 163 -5.55 28.81 -8.18
CA PRO A 163 -6.73 27.96 -8.31
C PRO A 163 -7.44 28.00 -9.66
N LYS A 164 -7.20 29.03 -10.49
CA LYS A 164 -7.69 29.09 -11.88
C LYS A 164 -6.83 28.24 -12.82
N ILE A 165 -5.54 28.07 -12.53
CA ILE A 165 -4.60 27.26 -13.32
C ILE A 165 -4.72 25.77 -12.94
N PHE A 166 -4.69 25.48 -11.64
CA PHE A 166 -4.74 24.12 -11.11
C PHE A 166 -6.11 23.86 -10.53
N ASP A 167 -6.87 22.88 -11.03
CA ASP A 167 -8.19 22.57 -10.50
C ASP A 167 -8.11 21.92 -9.09
N LYS A 168 -9.24 21.88 -8.37
CA LYS A 168 -9.30 21.34 -7.00
C LYS A 168 -8.80 19.89 -6.92
N LYS A 169 -9.03 19.09 -7.97
CA LYS A 169 -8.61 17.69 -8.03
C LYS A 169 -7.09 17.59 -8.18
N SER A 170 -6.48 18.38 -9.07
CA SER A 170 -5.02 18.42 -9.24
C SER A 170 -4.34 18.89 -7.95
N ARG A 171 -4.77 20.02 -7.36
CA ARG A 171 -4.14 20.55 -6.12
C ARG A 171 -4.12 19.54 -4.96
N LYS A 172 -5.19 18.76 -4.78
CA LYS A 172 -5.33 17.79 -3.70
C LYS A 172 -4.60 16.46 -3.92
N ASN A 173 -4.47 16.02 -5.17
CA ASN A 173 -3.96 14.68 -5.50
C ASN A 173 -2.51 14.68 -5.98
N SER A 174 -1.98 15.83 -6.40
CA SER A 174 -0.63 15.97 -6.91
C SER A 174 0.40 16.04 -5.79
N TYR A 175 1.58 15.48 -6.04
CA TYR A 175 2.76 15.72 -5.21
C TYR A 175 3.23 17.14 -5.46
N THR A 176 2.98 18.06 -4.52
CA THR A 176 3.37 19.46 -4.70
C THR A 176 4.72 19.72 -4.05
N THR A 177 5.66 20.30 -4.79
CA THR A 177 6.93 20.82 -4.27
C THR A 177 6.93 22.33 -4.33
N ILE A 178 7.57 22.96 -3.35
CA ILE A 178 7.67 24.42 -3.28
C ILE A 178 9.09 24.79 -2.90
N TYR A 179 9.71 25.64 -3.72
CA TYR A 179 10.83 26.46 -3.32
C TYR A 179 10.33 27.90 -3.14
N SER A 180 10.81 28.57 -2.10
CA SER A 180 10.52 29.98 -1.90
C SER A 180 11.67 30.69 -1.23
N ASN A 181 12.02 31.87 -1.75
CA ASN A 181 13.00 32.76 -1.13
C ASN A 181 12.51 33.33 0.23
N GLN A 182 11.20 33.25 0.51
CA GLN A 182 10.59 33.66 1.78
C GLN A 182 10.90 32.67 2.91
N PHE A 183 11.33 31.45 2.57
CA PHE A 183 11.88 30.52 3.55
C PHE A 183 13.24 31.07 3.99
N GLN A 184 13.28 31.72 5.15
CA GLN A 184 14.52 32.23 5.76
C GLN A 184 15.44 31.06 6.13
N GLY A 185 16.14 30.56 5.12
CA GLY A 185 16.98 29.39 5.20
C GLY A 185 18.45 29.73 5.22
N LYS A 186 19.24 28.82 5.77
CA LYS A 186 20.69 28.88 5.74
C LYS A 186 21.26 27.53 5.39
N THR A 187 22.43 27.54 4.77
CA THR A 187 23.21 26.35 4.50
C THR A 187 24.57 26.50 5.16
N HIS A 188 25.01 25.50 5.91
CA HIS A 188 26.31 25.45 6.57
C HIS A 188 27.09 24.20 6.15
N PHE A 189 28.41 24.33 6.07
CA PHE A 189 29.31 23.28 5.61
C PHE A 189 30.42 23.06 6.63
N PHE A 190 30.77 21.80 6.89
CA PHE A 190 31.98 21.47 7.65
C PHE A 190 32.53 20.09 7.26
N LEU A 191 33.82 19.88 7.54
CA LEU A 191 34.46 18.56 7.40
C LEU A 191 34.32 17.82 8.73
N SER A 192 33.67 16.66 8.70
CA SER A 192 33.60 15.78 9.86
C SER A 192 34.92 15.04 10.09
N PRO A 193 35.30 14.77 11.34
CA PRO A 193 36.44 13.90 11.64
C PRO A 193 36.20 12.46 11.14
N PRO A 194 37.26 11.74 10.74
CA PRO A 194 37.15 10.34 10.31
C PRO A 194 36.68 9.45 11.46
N GLY A 195 35.88 8.43 11.15
CA GLY A 195 35.49 7.39 12.11
C GLY A 195 34.46 7.82 13.17
N LEU A 196 33.81 8.96 12.99
CA LEU A 196 32.81 9.45 13.93
C LEU A 196 31.54 8.57 13.90
N GLY A 197 31.07 8.13 15.07
CA GLY A 197 29.82 7.38 15.18
C GLY A 197 28.59 8.23 14.83
N LYS A 198 27.48 7.58 14.45
CA LYS A 198 26.24 8.29 14.06
C LYS A 198 25.70 9.24 15.14
N LYS A 199 25.83 8.86 16.42
CA LYS A 199 25.38 9.67 17.55
C LYS A 199 26.22 10.94 17.69
N ASP A 200 27.53 10.79 17.74
CA ASP A 200 28.50 11.88 17.89
C ASP A 200 28.44 12.85 16.70
N LEU A 201 28.22 12.33 15.48
CA LEU A 201 27.99 13.16 14.30
C LEU A 201 26.72 14.00 14.44
N GLY A 202 25.63 13.43 14.97
CA GLY A 202 24.40 14.16 15.24
C GLY A 202 24.58 15.29 16.25
N GLU A 203 25.33 15.04 17.34
CA GLU A 203 25.66 16.07 18.33
C GLU A 203 26.52 17.19 17.74
N LEU A 204 27.54 16.84 16.94
CA LEU A 204 28.39 17.80 16.25
C LEU A 204 27.58 18.64 15.24
N ILE A 205 26.66 18.03 14.49
CA ILE A 205 25.79 18.74 13.55
C ILE A 205 24.91 19.76 14.28
N ASN A 206 24.29 19.36 15.40
CA ASN A 206 23.47 20.26 16.19
C ASN A 206 24.30 21.44 16.72
N TRP A 207 25.50 21.18 17.23
CA TRP A 207 26.42 22.22 17.68
C TRP A 207 26.85 23.18 16.55
N GLN A 208 27.21 22.64 15.38
CA GLN A 208 27.56 23.44 14.20
C GLN A 208 26.40 24.30 13.73
N ALA A 209 25.18 23.75 13.72
CA ALA A 209 23.98 24.49 13.35
C ALA A 209 23.68 25.64 14.32
N GLN A 210 23.72 25.39 15.63
CA GLN A 210 23.51 26.41 16.66
C GLN A 210 24.53 27.54 16.55
N LYS A 211 25.81 27.20 16.34
CA LYS A 211 26.90 28.17 16.29
C LYS A 211 26.88 29.04 15.03
N ASN A 212 26.56 28.48 13.87
CA ASN A 212 26.78 29.16 12.58
C ASN A 212 25.48 29.62 11.89
N MET A 213 24.33 29.03 12.21
CA MET A 213 23.09 29.30 11.47
C MET A 213 22.18 30.31 12.17
N ASN A 214 22.46 30.71 13.41
CA ASN A 214 21.59 31.59 14.22
C ASN A 214 20.11 31.14 14.24
N LEU A 215 19.88 29.83 14.10
CA LEU A 215 18.57 29.22 14.25
C LEU A 215 18.46 28.94 15.75
N GLY A 216 17.69 29.74 16.48
CA GLY A 216 17.59 29.59 17.94
C GLY A 216 17.21 28.17 18.36
N GLU A 217 17.55 27.79 19.59
CA GLU A 217 17.29 26.43 20.09
C GLU A 217 15.84 26.00 19.89
N GLY A 218 15.64 24.83 19.27
CA GLY A 218 14.32 24.28 18.97
C GLY A 218 13.49 25.02 17.91
N ARG A 219 13.97 26.16 17.38
CA ARG A 219 13.25 26.97 16.39
C ARG A 219 13.59 26.65 14.93
N GLY A 220 14.67 25.92 14.68
CA GLY A 220 15.09 25.53 13.33
C GLY A 220 14.62 24.15 12.91
N ILE A 221 14.18 24.00 11.65
CA ILE A 221 14.10 22.71 10.97
C ILE A 221 15.48 22.44 10.37
N LEU A 222 16.14 21.36 10.80
CA LEU A 222 17.46 20.98 10.32
C LEU A 222 17.40 19.67 9.51
N ARG A 223 18.08 19.66 8.37
CA ARG A 223 18.39 18.47 7.57
C ARG A 223 19.86 18.47 7.24
N HIS A 224 20.45 17.30 7.11
CA HIS A 224 21.86 17.19 6.81
C HIS A 224 22.15 15.97 5.96
N PHE A 225 23.31 16.00 5.30
CA PHE A 225 23.85 14.87 4.59
C PHE A 225 25.37 14.93 4.60
N ALA A 226 25.99 13.75 4.62
CA ALA A 226 27.43 13.58 4.54
C ALA A 226 27.79 13.03 3.16
N GLN A 227 28.85 13.56 2.57
CA GLN A 227 29.42 13.12 1.30
C GLN A 227 30.90 12.89 1.53
N SER A 228 31.49 11.82 0.99
CA SER A 228 32.94 11.63 1.10
C SER A 228 33.67 12.83 0.49
N SER A 229 34.61 13.40 1.23
CA SER A 229 35.30 14.61 0.78
C SER A 229 36.30 14.25 -0.34
N PRO A 230 36.22 14.92 -1.51
CA PRO A 230 37.18 14.70 -2.59
C PRO A 230 38.54 15.36 -2.30
N THR A 231 38.58 16.36 -1.42
CA THR A 231 39.77 17.16 -1.10
C THR A 231 40.39 16.82 0.25
N SER A 232 39.81 15.91 1.02
CA SER A 232 40.28 15.57 2.37
C SER A 232 40.09 14.09 2.66
N GLY A 233 41.15 13.30 2.46
CA GLY A 233 41.14 11.86 2.64
C GLY A 233 40.58 11.42 4.00
N GLY A 234 39.59 10.52 3.96
CA GLY A 234 38.96 9.93 5.15
C GLY A 234 37.94 10.80 5.89
N LYS A 235 37.73 12.06 5.48
CA LYS A 235 36.73 12.96 6.07
C LYS A 235 35.48 13.03 5.21
N ASP A 236 34.33 13.21 5.83
CA ASP A 236 33.10 13.53 5.10
C ASP A 236 32.84 15.03 5.10
N HIS A 237 32.47 15.54 3.94
CA HIS A 237 31.90 16.86 3.75
C HIS A 237 30.42 16.85 4.15
N VAL A 238 30.10 17.48 5.28
CA VAL A 238 28.76 17.52 5.85
C VAL A 238 28.10 18.85 5.48
N VAL A 239 26.92 18.74 4.90
CA VAL A 239 26.06 19.87 4.55
C VAL A 239 24.89 19.90 5.51
N ILE A 240 24.65 21.04 6.15
CA ILE A 240 23.49 21.30 7.00
C ILE A 240 22.59 22.31 6.30
N LEU A 241 21.35 21.91 6.05
CA LEU A 241 20.27 22.77 5.56
C LEU A 241 19.38 23.12 6.74
N GLY A 242 19.11 24.40 6.92
CA GLY A 242 18.31 24.91 8.02
C GLY A 242 17.28 25.91 7.54
N ALA A 243 16.13 25.93 8.18
CA ALA A 243 15.10 26.94 7.99
C ALA A 243 14.41 27.28 9.31
N ASP A 244 13.93 28.52 9.46
CA ASP A 244 13.09 28.88 10.59
C ASP A 244 11.75 28.12 10.52
N LYS A 245 11.40 27.41 11.59
CA LYS A 245 10.23 26.51 11.64
C LYS A 245 8.93 27.28 11.48
N GLU A 246 8.77 28.41 12.17
CA GLU A 246 7.52 29.17 12.19
C GLU A 246 7.32 29.94 10.89
N ALA A 247 8.37 30.58 10.37
CA ALA A 247 8.34 31.24 9.06
C ALA A 247 7.99 30.24 7.95
N THR A 248 8.63 29.05 7.96
CA THR A 248 8.35 27.98 7.01
C THR A 248 6.90 27.51 7.13
N LYS A 249 6.41 27.26 8.35
CA LYS A 249 5.03 26.82 8.60
C LYS A 249 4.01 27.86 8.13
N GLN A 250 4.25 29.14 8.40
CA GLN A 250 3.38 30.23 8.00
C GLN A 250 3.31 30.37 6.47
N ALA A 251 4.46 30.33 5.79
CA ALA A 251 4.52 30.40 4.34
C ALA A 251 3.83 29.19 3.68
N LEU A 252 4.05 27.97 4.20
CA LEU A 252 3.39 26.76 3.68
C LEU A 252 1.88 26.70 3.96
N ALA A 253 1.40 27.34 5.04
CA ALA A 253 -0.01 27.35 5.40
C ALA A 253 -0.88 28.03 4.32
N LEU A 254 -0.34 29.03 3.60
CA LEU A 254 -0.99 29.69 2.48
C LEU A 254 -1.38 28.68 1.39
N TYR A 255 -0.41 27.89 0.92
CA TYR A 255 -0.62 26.89 -0.12
C TYR A 255 -1.51 25.74 0.35
N LYS A 256 -1.38 25.33 1.62
CA LYS A 256 -2.26 24.32 2.23
C LYS A 256 -3.72 24.78 2.23
N LYS A 257 -3.99 26.06 2.58
CA LYS A 257 -5.34 26.66 2.53
C LYS A 257 -5.90 26.70 1.11
N SER A 258 -5.07 26.99 0.11
CA SER A 258 -5.45 26.91 -1.32
C SER A 258 -5.66 25.47 -1.82
N GLY A 259 -5.41 24.46 -0.99
CA GLY A 259 -5.69 23.05 -1.25
C GLY A 259 -4.53 22.28 -1.86
N PHE A 260 -3.33 22.85 -1.92
CA PHE A 260 -2.13 22.15 -2.39
C PHE A 260 -1.64 21.16 -1.35
N LYS A 261 -1.36 19.93 -1.79
CA LYS A 261 -0.72 18.90 -0.97
C LYS A 261 0.80 19.00 -1.08
N ILE A 262 1.38 19.87 -0.26
CA ILE A 262 2.83 20.12 -0.23
C ILE A 262 3.54 18.91 0.37
N ARG A 263 4.55 18.41 -0.33
CA ARG A 263 5.29 17.22 0.04
C ARG A 263 6.79 17.43 0.21
N TYR A 264 7.32 18.46 -0.45
CA TYR A 264 8.75 18.75 -0.42
C TYR A 264 9.01 20.24 -0.46
N THR A 265 9.98 20.68 0.33
CA THR A 265 10.63 22.00 0.25
C THR A 265 12.09 21.84 0.65
N SER A 266 12.98 22.66 0.10
CA SER A 266 14.41 22.64 0.41
C SER A 266 15.06 23.99 0.11
N GLN A 267 16.37 24.08 0.36
CA GLN A 267 17.17 25.27 0.04
C GLN A 267 17.72 25.19 -1.38
N LEU A 268 17.90 26.36 -1.99
CA LEU A 268 18.39 26.50 -3.36
C LEU A 268 19.71 25.75 -3.64
N PRO A 269 20.75 25.78 -2.77
CA PRO A 269 21.99 25.06 -3.05
C PRO A 269 21.80 23.55 -3.22
N ALA A 270 20.94 22.93 -2.42
CA ALA A 270 20.64 21.51 -2.52
C ALA A 270 19.82 21.19 -3.79
N ILE A 271 18.88 22.06 -4.16
CA ILE A 271 18.07 21.93 -5.38
C ILE A 271 18.95 22.01 -6.63
N LEU A 272 19.86 22.99 -6.70
CA LEU A 272 20.77 23.18 -7.82
C LEU A 272 21.80 22.04 -7.92
N TRP A 273 22.36 21.63 -6.79
CA TRP A 273 23.27 20.48 -6.74
C TRP A 273 22.59 19.20 -7.22
N HIS A 274 21.35 18.96 -6.80
CA HIS A 274 20.56 17.82 -7.28
C HIS A 274 20.33 17.89 -8.80
N ALA A 275 20.02 19.08 -9.33
CA ALA A 275 19.87 19.29 -10.76
C ALA A 275 21.17 18.93 -11.50
N PHE A 276 22.31 19.45 -11.02
CA PHE A 276 23.60 19.24 -11.69
C PHE A 276 24.00 17.77 -11.74
N LYS A 277 23.93 17.04 -10.61
CA LYS A 277 24.25 15.61 -10.58
C LYS A 277 23.42 14.78 -11.55
N ARG A 278 22.18 15.20 -11.80
CA ARG A 278 21.22 14.50 -12.65
C ARG A 278 21.45 14.81 -14.13
N GLU A 279 21.66 16.08 -14.46
CA GLU A 279 21.73 16.57 -15.84
C GLU A 279 23.13 16.53 -16.45
N TYR A 280 24.17 16.50 -15.62
CA TYR A 280 25.58 16.55 -16.05
C TYR A 280 26.41 15.41 -15.42
N PRO A 281 26.00 14.13 -15.56
CA PRO A 281 26.75 13.01 -14.99
C PRO A 281 28.16 12.85 -15.58
N ASP A 282 28.35 13.27 -16.83
CA ASP A 282 29.64 13.34 -17.54
C ASP A 282 30.57 14.43 -16.98
N GLN A 283 30.01 15.48 -16.39
CA GLN A 283 30.78 16.55 -15.74
C GLN A 283 31.04 16.25 -14.26
N ALA A 284 30.67 15.05 -13.78
CA ALA A 284 30.78 14.69 -12.38
C ALA A 284 32.20 14.90 -11.84
N ASN A 285 33.25 14.62 -12.61
CA ASN A 285 34.65 14.68 -12.17
C ASN A 285 35.29 16.08 -12.20
N ARG A 286 34.57 17.12 -12.65
CA ARG A 286 35.07 18.50 -12.78
C ARG A 286 34.75 19.36 -11.56
N THR A 287 35.36 20.53 -11.47
CA THR A 287 34.90 21.60 -10.56
C THR A 287 34.06 22.61 -11.33
N VAL A 288 32.79 22.73 -10.97
CA VAL A 288 31.87 23.65 -11.63
C VAL A 288 31.26 24.61 -10.63
N ILE A 289 30.89 25.80 -11.11
CA ILE A 289 30.12 26.77 -10.36
C ILE A 289 28.73 26.87 -10.98
N LEU A 290 27.69 26.60 -10.20
CA LEU A 290 26.31 26.86 -10.60
C LEU A 290 25.97 28.28 -10.13
N LEU A 291 25.77 29.18 -11.08
CA LEU A 291 25.38 30.56 -10.84
C LEU A 291 23.87 30.68 -11.06
N HIS A 292 23.11 30.93 -10.00
CA HIS A 292 21.66 31.09 -10.08
C HIS A 292 21.26 32.51 -9.72
N MET A 293 20.78 33.26 -10.70
CA MET A 293 20.40 34.66 -10.52
C MET A 293 18.89 34.78 -10.35
N GLU A 294 18.47 35.19 -9.15
CA GLU A 294 17.09 35.47 -8.78
C GLU A 294 16.78 36.97 -8.97
N GLN A 295 15.59 37.37 -8.58
CA GLN A 295 15.15 38.75 -8.73
C GLN A 295 15.99 39.73 -7.89
N SER A 296 16.34 39.41 -6.65
CA SER A 296 17.06 40.33 -5.74
C SER A 296 18.50 39.91 -5.40
N LYS A 297 18.92 38.70 -5.76
CA LYS A 297 20.23 38.15 -5.41
C LYS A 297 20.73 37.12 -6.42
N THR A 298 22.02 36.80 -6.34
CA THR A 298 22.66 35.73 -7.12
C THR A 298 23.32 34.74 -6.18
N THR A 299 23.05 33.45 -6.35
CA THR A 299 23.61 32.36 -5.57
C THR A 299 24.63 31.58 -6.38
N LEU A 300 25.83 31.40 -5.84
CA LEU A 300 26.90 30.57 -6.42
C LEU A 300 27.03 29.29 -5.62
N VAL A 301 26.95 28.15 -6.30
CA VAL A 301 27.10 26.82 -5.71
C VAL A 301 28.30 26.14 -6.33
N VAL A 302 29.26 25.69 -5.50
CA VAL A 302 30.46 25.00 -5.97
C VAL A 302 30.27 23.50 -5.85
N VAL A 303 30.43 22.78 -6.96
CA VAL A 303 30.39 21.32 -7.01
C VAL A 303 31.72 20.81 -7.54
N HIS A 304 32.30 19.81 -6.87
CA HIS A 304 33.54 19.15 -7.30
C HIS A 304 33.40 17.65 -7.14
N GLN A 305 33.70 16.86 -8.18
CA GLN A 305 33.58 15.40 -8.12
C GLN A 305 32.16 14.94 -7.69
N GLY A 306 31.13 15.65 -8.15
CA GLY A 306 29.73 15.43 -7.77
C GLY A 306 29.37 15.82 -6.33
N VAL A 307 30.34 16.30 -5.54
CA VAL A 307 30.16 16.71 -4.14
C VAL A 307 29.85 18.20 -4.05
N LEU A 308 28.78 18.55 -3.35
CA LEU A 308 28.48 19.94 -3.01
C LEU A 308 29.49 20.44 -1.97
N LEU A 309 30.37 21.38 -2.35
CA LEU A 309 31.45 21.88 -1.50
C LEU A 309 31.08 23.13 -0.70
N THR A 310 30.45 24.11 -1.33
CA THR A 310 30.10 25.37 -0.66
C THR A 310 29.07 26.16 -1.46
N THR A 311 28.53 27.20 -0.83
CA THR A 311 27.64 28.16 -1.49
C THR A 311 27.96 29.58 -1.02
N ARG A 312 27.69 30.57 -1.87
CA ARG A 312 27.79 31.99 -1.53
C ARG A 312 26.68 32.77 -2.19
N GLU A 313 26.08 33.69 -1.45
CA GLU A 313 25.09 34.63 -1.99
C GLU A 313 25.74 35.99 -2.21
N ILE A 314 25.37 36.63 -3.31
CA ILE A 314 25.73 38.00 -3.68
C ILE A 314 24.44 38.81 -3.77
N ALA A 315 24.43 39.98 -3.13
CA ALA A 315 23.31 40.92 -3.18
C ALA A 315 23.29 41.74 -4.49
N VAL A 316 23.29 41.03 -5.62
CA VAL A 316 23.07 41.57 -6.96
C VAL A 316 22.10 40.64 -7.68
N GLY A 317 20.96 41.16 -8.12
CA GLY A 317 19.92 40.42 -8.83
C GLY A 317 19.38 41.19 -10.03
N ILE A 318 18.30 40.69 -10.64
CA ILE A 318 17.62 41.35 -11.76
C ILE A 318 17.13 42.74 -11.36
N ASP A 319 16.77 42.92 -10.09
CA ASP A 319 16.24 44.17 -9.56
C ASP A 319 17.19 45.35 -9.75
N ASP A 320 18.49 45.09 -9.72
CA ASP A 320 19.53 46.10 -9.91
C ASP A 320 19.65 46.52 -11.38
N PHE A 321 19.47 45.60 -12.33
CA PHE A 321 19.47 45.90 -13.76
C PHE A 321 18.22 46.70 -14.15
N GLU A 322 17.06 46.30 -13.62
CA GLU A 322 15.81 47.05 -13.81
C GLU A 322 15.94 48.46 -13.22
N ALA A 323 16.49 48.60 -12.01
CA ALA A 323 16.69 49.91 -11.37
C ALA A 323 17.68 50.79 -12.15
N ALA A 324 18.71 50.17 -12.76
CA ALA A 324 19.64 50.90 -13.60
C ALA A 324 18.99 51.45 -14.88
N LEU A 325 17.95 50.79 -15.41
CA LEU A 325 17.21 51.23 -16.60
C LEU A 325 16.09 52.23 -16.30
N GLU A 326 15.65 52.38 -15.04
CA GLU A 326 14.68 53.40 -14.58
C GLU A 326 15.28 54.82 -14.56
N GLN A 327 15.91 55.22 -15.66
CA GLN A 327 16.50 56.54 -15.82
C GLN A 327 15.50 57.53 -16.40
N LYS A 328 15.57 58.76 -15.91
CA LYS A 328 14.94 59.91 -16.55
C LYS A 328 15.85 60.43 -17.65
N VAL A 329 15.47 60.22 -18.89
CA VAL A 329 16.31 60.56 -20.06
C VAL A 329 15.54 61.41 -21.04
N ASN A 330 16.21 62.38 -21.65
CA ASN A 330 15.62 63.17 -22.73
C ASN A 330 15.92 62.49 -24.08
N ILE A 331 14.86 62.10 -24.80
CA ILE A 331 14.94 61.52 -26.14
C ILE A 331 14.18 62.45 -27.07
N ASP A 332 14.88 62.99 -28.07
CA ASP A 332 14.31 63.85 -29.12
C ASP A 332 13.44 64.99 -28.55
N GLY A 333 13.88 65.60 -27.45
CA GLY A 333 13.20 66.72 -26.78
C GLY A 333 12.11 66.33 -25.77
N LYS A 334 11.80 65.03 -25.62
CA LYS A 334 10.81 64.51 -24.68
C LYS A 334 11.47 63.82 -23.50
N ALA A 335 10.99 64.13 -22.28
CA ALA A 335 11.39 63.39 -21.09
C ALA A 335 10.76 61.99 -21.11
N LEU A 336 11.58 60.95 -21.23
CA LEU A 336 11.21 59.57 -21.00
C LEU A 336 11.48 59.24 -19.53
N ASN A 337 10.48 58.65 -18.87
CA ASN A 337 10.61 58.08 -17.54
C ASN A 337 10.16 56.63 -17.61
N LEU A 338 11.11 55.70 -17.75
CA LEU A 338 10.81 54.28 -17.80
C LEU A 338 10.32 53.82 -16.44
N ASN A 339 9.14 53.21 -16.41
CA ASN A 339 8.69 52.52 -15.21
C ASN A 339 9.33 51.13 -15.10
N ARG A 340 9.20 50.49 -13.92
CA ARG A 340 9.73 49.15 -13.64
C ARG A 340 9.38 48.10 -14.70
N THR A 341 8.12 48.08 -15.14
CA THR A 341 7.61 47.10 -16.10
C THR A 341 8.24 47.30 -17.48
N GLU A 342 8.38 48.54 -17.92
CA GLU A 342 9.04 48.90 -19.18
C GLU A 342 10.54 48.59 -19.11
N ALA A 343 11.21 48.95 -18.01
CA ALA A 343 12.62 48.64 -17.76
C ALA A 343 12.88 47.13 -17.80
N ARG A 344 12.03 46.34 -17.13
CA ARG A 344 12.09 44.88 -17.18
C ARG A 344 11.93 44.38 -18.60
N LYS A 345 10.90 44.84 -19.31
CA LYS A 345 10.65 44.42 -20.70
C LYS A 345 11.86 44.71 -21.58
N ILE A 346 12.42 45.93 -21.50
CA ILE A 346 13.64 46.30 -22.23
C ILE A 346 14.81 45.37 -21.88
N PHE A 347 14.99 45.06 -20.59
CA PHE A 347 16.10 44.21 -20.17
C PHE A 347 16.00 42.77 -20.69
N PHE A 348 14.81 42.17 -20.64
CA PHE A 348 14.62 40.79 -21.13
C PHE A 348 14.50 40.71 -22.65
N ASP A 349 14.01 41.76 -23.32
CA ASP A 349 13.92 41.81 -24.78
C ASP A 349 15.28 42.12 -25.43
N TYR A 350 16.11 42.99 -24.85
CA TYR A 350 17.34 43.49 -25.48
C TYR A 350 18.63 43.15 -24.72
N GLY A 351 18.53 42.53 -23.54
CA GLY A 351 19.65 41.96 -22.80
C GLY A 351 20.85 42.90 -22.61
N ILE A 352 22.05 42.37 -22.85
CA ILE A 352 23.30 43.14 -22.88
C ILE A 352 23.75 43.37 -24.34
N PRO A 353 23.52 44.56 -24.92
CA PRO A 353 23.84 44.83 -26.32
C PRO A 353 25.35 44.72 -26.60
N LYS A 354 25.73 44.04 -27.69
CA LYS A 354 27.14 43.96 -28.17
C LYS A 354 27.50 45.18 -29.02
N ASN A 355 26.69 45.43 -30.03
CA ASN A 355 26.80 46.57 -30.95
C ASN A 355 25.59 47.47 -30.73
N PRO A 356 25.69 48.55 -29.96
CA PRO A 356 24.53 49.31 -29.49
C PRO A 356 23.87 50.22 -30.55
N ILE A 357 23.55 49.65 -31.72
CA ILE A 357 22.96 50.32 -32.87
C ILE A 357 21.44 50.12 -32.82
N GLY A 358 20.68 51.14 -33.22
CA GLY A 358 19.21 51.08 -33.26
C GLY A 358 18.51 51.65 -32.02
N LYS A 359 17.20 51.88 -32.17
CA LYS A 359 16.31 52.43 -31.14
C LYS A 359 15.25 51.41 -30.72
N ILE A 360 14.78 51.50 -29.48
CA ILE A 360 13.73 50.63 -28.93
C ILE A 360 12.35 51.26 -29.08
N LYS A 361 11.38 50.54 -29.67
CA LYS A 361 9.98 50.95 -29.74
C LYS A 361 9.30 50.87 -28.36
N PRO A 362 8.32 51.75 -28.05
CA PRO A 362 7.95 52.98 -28.77
C PRO A 362 8.81 54.20 -28.36
N HIS A 363 9.73 54.02 -27.41
CA HIS A 363 10.34 55.12 -26.67
C HIS A 363 11.47 55.86 -27.41
N GLY A 364 12.05 55.27 -28.47
CA GLY A 364 13.19 55.85 -29.18
C GLY A 364 14.52 55.73 -28.41
N LEU A 365 14.55 54.95 -27.32
CA LEU A 365 15.75 54.76 -26.51
C LEU A 365 16.79 53.98 -27.30
N THR A 366 17.99 54.53 -27.44
CA THR A 366 19.08 53.84 -28.16
C THR A 366 19.67 52.71 -27.31
N LEU A 367 20.06 51.62 -27.96
CA LEU A 367 20.77 50.52 -27.28
C LEU A 367 22.12 50.96 -26.69
N TYR A 368 22.68 52.06 -27.19
CA TYR A 368 23.87 52.71 -26.62
C TYR A 368 23.62 53.24 -25.22
N ARG A 369 22.49 53.91 -25.02
CA ARG A 369 22.10 54.38 -23.69
C ARG A 369 21.80 53.22 -22.75
N VAL A 370 21.10 52.18 -23.23
CA VAL A 370 20.88 50.95 -22.46
C VAL A 370 22.21 50.36 -21.98
N SER A 371 23.19 50.24 -22.88
CA SER A 371 24.52 49.71 -22.55
C SER A 371 25.26 50.55 -21.50
N ILE A 372 25.14 51.89 -21.58
CA ILE A 372 25.70 52.80 -20.55
C ILE A 372 25.03 52.57 -19.20
N PHE A 373 23.70 52.46 -19.16
CA PHE A 373 22.95 52.29 -17.92
C PHE A 373 23.26 50.96 -17.24
N LEU A 374 23.41 49.88 -18.01
CA LEU A 374 23.66 48.55 -17.45
C LEU A 374 25.11 48.33 -17.01
N ARG A 375 26.07 49.06 -17.58
CA ARG A 375 27.52 48.85 -17.33
C ARG A 375 27.90 48.82 -15.85
N PRO A 376 27.48 49.77 -14.98
CA PRO A 376 27.85 49.73 -13.56
C PRO A 376 27.36 48.47 -12.84
N VAL A 377 26.18 47.95 -13.21
CA VAL A 377 25.62 46.74 -12.61
C VAL A 377 26.39 45.50 -13.06
N ILE A 378 26.77 45.44 -14.34
CA ILE A 378 27.60 44.36 -14.90
C ILE A 378 28.97 44.34 -14.23
N GLU A 379 29.63 45.49 -14.08
CA GLU A 379 30.93 45.61 -13.41
C GLU A 379 30.84 45.17 -11.95
N ARG A 380 29.80 45.59 -11.22
CA ARG A 380 29.55 45.16 -9.85
C ARG A 380 29.30 43.66 -9.74
N LEU A 381 28.45 43.10 -10.61
CA LEU A 381 28.17 41.66 -10.65
C LEU A 381 29.45 40.86 -10.91
N THR A 382 30.22 41.25 -11.93
CA THR A 382 31.51 40.64 -12.29
C THR A 382 32.48 40.68 -11.11
N SER A 383 32.63 41.84 -10.46
CA SER A 383 33.53 42.01 -9.33
C SER A 383 33.16 41.12 -8.13
N GLU A 384 31.88 41.00 -7.81
CA GLU A 384 31.42 40.13 -6.71
C GLU A 384 31.53 38.63 -7.06
N ILE A 385 31.31 38.25 -8.32
CA ILE A 385 31.56 36.87 -8.79
C ILE A 385 33.07 36.56 -8.69
N GLN A 386 33.94 37.45 -9.18
CA GLN A 386 35.38 37.26 -9.10
C GLN A 386 35.87 37.17 -7.64
N ARG A 387 35.33 38.01 -6.74
CA ARG A 387 35.62 37.94 -5.31
C ARG A 387 35.19 36.61 -4.70
N SER A 388 34.03 36.10 -5.12
CA SER A 388 33.51 34.80 -4.68
C SER A 388 34.40 33.65 -5.17
N ILE A 389 34.79 33.66 -6.44
CA ILE A 389 35.73 32.68 -7.01
C ILE A 389 37.07 32.72 -6.28
N ASN A 390 37.62 33.91 -6.01
CA ASN A 390 38.88 34.05 -5.28
C ASN A 390 38.77 33.52 -3.85
N PHE A 391 37.63 33.75 -3.18
CA PHE A 391 37.34 33.17 -1.88
C PHE A 391 37.32 31.64 -1.93
N PHE A 392 36.65 31.06 -2.93
CA PHE A 392 36.61 29.60 -3.09
C PHE A 392 37.97 29.00 -3.44
N LYS A 393 38.75 29.63 -4.33
CA LYS A 393 40.13 29.25 -4.68
C LYS A 393 41.04 29.20 -3.45
N LYS A 394 40.86 30.13 -2.51
CA LYS A 394 41.60 30.16 -1.24
C LYS A 394 41.16 29.08 -0.26
N GLN A 395 39.89 28.70 -0.29
CA GLN A 395 39.33 27.66 0.59
C GLN A 395 39.66 26.25 0.07
N TYR A 396 39.65 26.07 -1.25
CA TYR A 396 39.92 24.82 -1.95
C TYR A 396 41.07 25.04 -2.93
N ASN A 397 42.28 25.09 -2.37
CA ASN A 397 43.50 25.18 -3.16
C ASN A 397 43.60 23.99 -4.12
N GLU A 398 44.32 24.15 -5.23
CA GLU A 398 44.64 23.08 -6.19
C GLU A 398 43.46 22.56 -7.04
N LEU A 399 42.23 23.02 -6.83
CA LEU A 399 41.14 22.73 -7.74
C LEU A 399 41.31 23.50 -9.06
N SER A 400 41.17 22.79 -10.19
CA SER A 400 40.91 23.40 -11.49
C SER A 400 39.47 23.89 -11.52
N TRP A 401 39.25 25.14 -11.90
CA TRP A 401 37.92 25.75 -11.94
C TRP A 401 37.47 25.78 -13.40
N ASP A 402 36.65 24.80 -13.77
CA ASP A 402 36.54 24.40 -15.17
C ASP A 402 35.42 25.14 -15.91
N HIS A 403 34.30 25.42 -15.24
CA HIS A 403 33.11 25.95 -15.91
C HIS A 403 32.13 26.66 -14.96
N ILE A 404 31.37 27.62 -15.48
CA ILE A 404 30.22 28.23 -14.80
C ILE A 404 28.93 27.91 -15.57
N TYR A 405 27.95 27.31 -14.91
CA TYR A 405 26.60 27.13 -15.46
C TYR A 405 25.65 28.18 -14.89
N ILE A 406 25.08 29.03 -15.74
CA ILE A 406 24.12 30.06 -15.34
C ILE A 406 22.67 29.55 -15.41
N SER A 407 21.89 29.83 -14.37
CA SER A 407 20.49 29.47 -14.21
C SER A 407 19.69 30.60 -13.57
N GLY A 408 18.38 30.42 -13.45
CA GLY A 408 17.47 31.44 -12.92
C GLY A 408 17.17 32.52 -13.97
N LEU A 409 16.64 33.65 -13.50
CA LEU A 409 16.24 34.77 -14.34
C LEU A 409 17.40 35.34 -15.16
N GLY A 410 18.61 35.38 -14.60
CA GLY A 410 19.79 35.88 -15.31
C GLY A 410 20.23 34.99 -16.47
N GLY A 411 19.97 33.67 -16.39
CA GLY A 411 20.22 32.76 -17.50
C GLY A 411 19.29 33.04 -18.70
N ALA A 412 18.15 33.67 -18.45
CA ALA A 412 17.21 34.11 -19.46
C ALA A 412 17.38 35.59 -19.88
N VAL A 413 18.56 36.18 -19.64
CA VAL A 413 18.87 37.53 -20.16
C VAL A 413 19.77 37.38 -21.39
N PRO A 414 19.34 37.87 -22.57
CA PRO A 414 20.16 37.79 -23.78
C PRO A 414 21.54 38.40 -23.56
N ASN A 415 22.59 37.71 -24.02
CA ASN A 415 23.98 38.14 -23.93
C ASN A 415 24.58 38.37 -22.53
N LEU A 416 23.86 38.10 -21.42
CA LEU A 416 24.44 38.25 -20.08
C LEU A 416 25.55 37.22 -19.83
N SER A 417 25.33 35.96 -20.19
CA SER A 417 26.34 34.89 -20.09
C SER A 417 27.62 35.25 -20.84
N ARG A 418 27.48 35.76 -22.07
CA ARG A 418 28.59 36.25 -22.90
C ARG A 418 29.32 37.41 -22.23
N ALA A 419 28.60 38.43 -21.76
CA ALA A 419 29.21 39.56 -21.08
C ALA A 419 29.99 39.12 -19.82
N LEU A 420 29.46 38.16 -19.06
CA LEU A 420 30.19 37.59 -17.92
C LEU A 420 31.41 36.78 -18.36
N LYS A 421 31.32 35.99 -19.44
CA LYS A 421 32.43 35.23 -20.01
C LYS A 421 33.58 36.15 -20.43
N GLU A 422 33.27 37.22 -21.18
CA GLU A 422 34.25 38.23 -21.62
C GLU A 422 34.94 38.93 -20.45
N ASN A 423 34.20 39.25 -19.38
CA ASN A 423 34.75 40.00 -18.23
C ASN A 423 35.47 39.11 -17.20
N LEU A 424 35.06 37.85 -17.03
CA LEU A 424 35.63 36.93 -16.04
C LEU A 424 36.75 36.05 -16.60
N GLY A 425 36.76 35.80 -17.91
CA GLY A 425 37.69 34.85 -18.55
C GLY A 425 37.42 33.39 -18.18
N PHE A 426 36.20 33.07 -17.73
CA PHE A 426 35.74 31.71 -17.47
C PHE A 426 34.86 31.23 -18.62
N GLU A 427 34.85 29.92 -18.88
CA GLU A 427 33.81 29.32 -19.71
C GLU A 427 32.47 29.38 -18.96
N ILE A 428 31.46 29.95 -19.63
CA ILE A 428 30.13 30.16 -19.07
C ILE A 428 29.09 29.67 -20.07
N SER A 429 28.23 28.75 -19.62
CA SER A 429 27.09 28.24 -20.40
C SER A 429 25.81 28.32 -19.60
N LEU A 430 24.66 28.36 -20.26
CA LEU A 430 23.36 28.16 -19.66
C LEU A 430 23.23 26.74 -19.09
N PHE A 431 22.53 26.62 -17.97
CA PHE A 431 22.17 25.34 -17.38
C PHE A 431 20.93 24.77 -18.07
N ASN A 432 21.07 23.68 -18.81
CA ASN A 432 19.96 22.88 -19.33
C ASN A 432 19.42 21.97 -18.21
N PRO A 433 18.15 22.14 -17.79
CA PRO A 433 17.53 21.34 -16.74
C PRO A 433 17.10 19.94 -17.17
N VAL A 434 17.15 19.63 -18.47
CA VAL A 434 16.61 18.41 -19.07
C VAL A 434 17.56 17.85 -20.13
N ARG A 435 18.86 17.98 -19.89
CA ARG A 435 19.94 17.50 -20.75
C ARG A 435 20.01 15.97 -20.82
N ALA A 436 19.77 15.28 -19.70
CA ALA A 436 19.88 13.84 -19.58
C ALA A 436 18.52 13.11 -19.57
N GLU A 437 17.42 13.86 -19.68
CA GLU A 437 16.06 13.35 -19.51
C GLU A 437 15.24 13.45 -20.80
N ASN A 438 14.28 12.53 -20.96
CA ASN A 438 13.29 12.61 -22.03
C ASN A 438 12.12 13.48 -21.58
N VAL A 439 11.92 14.61 -22.24
CA VAL A 439 10.81 15.52 -21.96
C VAL A 439 9.85 15.51 -23.13
N SER A 440 8.58 15.28 -22.84
CA SER A 440 7.48 15.46 -23.78
C SER A 440 6.50 16.50 -23.25
N TYR A 441 5.69 17.09 -24.12
CA TYR A 441 4.69 18.09 -23.76
C TYR A 441 3.30 17.54 -24.08
N ALA A 442 2.32 17.81 -23.21
CA ALA A 442 0.93 17.42 -23.45
C ALA A 442 0.27 18.29 -24.54
N ASP A 443 0.74 19.53 -24.67
CA ASP A 443 0.46 20.43 -25.78
C ASP A 443 1.77 20.53 -26.60
N GLU A 444 1.84 19.78 -27.69
CA GLU A 444 3.04 19.68 -28.52
C GLU A 444 3.34 20.98 -29.29
N ASP A 445 2.33 21.83 -29.49
CA ASP A 445 2.47 23.09 -30.23
C ASP A 445 3.10 24.21 -29.38
N HIS A 446 3.09 24.05 -28.05
CA HIS A 446 3.56 25.07 -27.10
C HIS A 446 4.57 24.51 -26.09
N PRO A 447 5.76 24.06 -26.54
CA PRO A 447 6.82 23.66 -25.62
C PRO A 447 7.39 24.87 -24.86
N ILE A 448 8.08 24.61 -23.75
CA ILE A 448 8.89 25.65 -23.09
C ILE A 448 9.99 26.06 -24.09
N PRO A 449 10.13 27.35 -24.44
CA PRO A 449 11.23 27.80 -25.28
C PRO A 449 12.56 27.46 -24.64
N PHE A 450 13.52 27.03 -25.45
CA PHE A 450 14.84 26.60 -24.98
C PHE A 450 15.58 27.71 -24.21
N GLU A 451 15.35 28.94 -24.62
CA GLU A 451 15.82 30.19 -24.01
C GLU A 451 15.35 30.37 -22.57
N GLU A 452 14.17 29.83 -22.26
CA GLU A 452 13.61 29.87 -20.93
C GLU A 452 14.05 28.70 -20.06
N PHE A 453 14.74 27.69 -20.56
CA PHE A 453 15.16 26.54 -19.75
C PHE A 453 15.91 26.91 -18.44
N PRO A 454 16.81 27.91 -18.42
CA PRO A 454 17.46 28.37 -17.18
C PRO A 454 16.47 28.79 -16.08
N ASN A 455 15.31 29.29 -16.48
CA ASN A 455 14.24 29.72 -15.59
C ASN A 455 13.51 28.56 -14.89
N TYR A 456 13.60 27.34 -15.42
CA TYR A 456 12.88 26.16 -14.93
C TYR A 456 13.78 25.16 -14.21
N VAL A 457 15.07 25.46 -13.98
CA VAL A 457 16.03 24.56 -13.32
C VAL A 457 15.58 24.11 -11.94
N THR A 458 15.10 25.03 -11.12
CA THR A 458 14.57 24.74 -9.78
C THR A 458 13.36 23.80 -9.86
N LEU A 459 12.43 24.08 -10.78
CA LEU A 459 11.20 23.33 -10.99
C LEU A 459 11.45 21.91 -11.49
N PHE A 460 12.26 21.75 -12.54
CA PHE A 460 12.65 20.42 -13.05
C PHE A 460 13.45 19.63 -12.02
N SER A 461 14.36 20.27 -11.28
CA SER A 461 15.06 19.59 -10.18
C SER A 461 14.08 19.02 -9.16
N MET A 462 13.18 19.87 -8.63
CA MET A 462 12.17 19.44 -7.65
C MET A 462 11.17 18.41 -8.20
N LEU A 463 10.89 18.40 -9.51
CA LEU A 463 10.09 17.34 -10.15
C LEU A 463 10.72 15.96 -9.97
N SER A 464 12.05 15.85 -9.96
CA SER A 464 12.73 14.56 -9.84
C SER A 464 12.99 14.09 -8.41
N ILE A 465 13.06 15.02 -7.45
CA ILE A 465 13.48 14.68 -6.08
C ILE A 465 12.46 13.70 -5.46
N GLN A 466 12.97 12.57 -4.98
CA GLN A 466 12.19 11.52 -4.33
C GLN A 466 12.63 11.28 -2.88
N SER A 467 13.85 11.69 -2.53
CA SER A 467 14.42 11.51 -1.20
C SER A 467 13.89 12.56 -0.21
N ASN A 468 13.79 12.17 1.06
CA ASN A 468 13.45 13.09 2.14
C ASN A 468 14.71 13.70 2.81
N ASP A 469 15.90 13.33 2.33
CA ASP A 469 17.19 13.66 2.96
C ASP A 469 17.40 15.17 3.08
N TYR A 470 16.89 15.93 2.10
CA TYR A 470 16.99 17.39 2.04
C TYR A 470 15.64 18.09 2.26
N ASN A 471 14.62 17.35 2.71
CA ASN A 471 13.26 17.84 2.83
C ASN A 471 13.07 18.63 4.14
N LEU A 472 12.99 19.95 4.01
CA LEU A 472 12.80 20.91 5.11
C LEU A 472 11.32 21.10 5.49
N LEU A 473 10.43 20.22 5.02
CA LEU A 473 9.05 20.26 5.45
C LEU A 473 8.96 20.00 6.98
N PRO A 474 8.14 20.77 7.73
CA PRO A 474 7.91 20.53 9.14
C PRO A 474 7.45 19.09 9.42
N GLN A 475 7.90 18.50 10.53
CA GLN A 475 7.63 17.10 10.88
C GLN A 475 6.14 16.77 10.93
N GLU A 476 5.32 17.70 11.42
CA GLU A 476 3.85 17.62 11.43
C GLU A 476 3.26 17.32 10.05
N MET A 477 3.83 17.91 8.99
CA MET A 477 3.37 17.73 7.61
C MET A 477 4.00 16.49 6.94
N LEU A 478 5.10 15.98 7.45
CA LEU A 478 5.73 14.73 6.98
C LEU A 478 4.96 13.50 7.46
N LEU A 479 4.39 13.54 8.67
CA LEU A 479 3.60 12.43 9.24
C LEU A 479 2.38 12.09 8.37
N ASP A 480 1.66 13.12 7.90
CA ASP A 480 0.55 12.98 6.96
C ASP A 480 0.96 12.25 5.65
N GLN A 481 2.23 12.34 5.26
CA GLN A 481 2.72 11.69 4.05
C GLN A 481 3.05 10.21 4.26
N GLN A 482 3.45 9.81 5.46
CA GLN A 482 3.80 8.43 5.77
C GLN A 482 2.59 7.49 5.67
N LEU A 483 1.37 8.02 5.83
CA LEU A 483 0.12 7.26 5.73
C LEU A 483 -0.36 7.01 4.28
N ILE A 484 0.14 7.79 3.30
CA ILE A 484 -0.23 7.68 1.88
C ILE A 484 0.01 6.27 1.29
N PRO A 485 1.18 5.64 1.46
CA PRO A 485 1.42 4.31 0.91
C PRO A 485 0.48 3.27 1.54
N TYR A 486 0.26 3.29 2.86
CA TYR A 486 -0.64 2.35 3.53
C TYR A 486 -2.08 2.44 3.01
N ALA A 487 -2.61 3.67 2.89
CA ALA A 487 -3.95 3.87 2.33
C ALA A 487 -4.05 3.40 0.87
N SER A 488 -2.98 3.58 0.08
CA SER A 488 -2.96 3.16 -1.33
C SER A 488 -2.86 1.65 -1.46
N VAL A 489 -2.05 0.98 -0.63
CA VAL A 489 -1.95 -0.48 -0.57
C VAL A 489 -3.26 -1.10 -0.08
N ALA A 490 -3.89 -0.54 0.96
CA ALA A 490 -5.18 -0.99 1.46
C ALA A 490 -6.26 -0.89 0.37
N GLY A 491 -6.28 0.21 -0.40
CA GLY A 491 -7.20 0.36 -1.53
C GLY A 491 -6.97 -0.69 -2.64
N LEU A 492 -5.72 -1.00 -2.97
CA LEU A 492 -5.38 -2.06 -3.93
C LEU A 492 -5.76 -3.45 -3.40
N ALA A 493 -5.49 -3.73 -2.12
CA ALA A 493 -5.88 -4.99 -1.48
C ALA A 493 -7.40 -5.16 -1.48
N ALA A 494 -8.16 -4.10 -1.14
CA ALA A 494 -9.61 -4.12 -1.21
C ALA A 494 -10.12 -4.36 -2.65
N ALA A 495 -9.50 -3.75 -3.65
CA ALA A 495 -9.86 -3.96 -5.07
C ALA A 495 -9.62 -5.40 -5.55
N ILE A 496 -8.76 -6.18 -4.89
CA ILE A 496 -8.51 -7.60 -5.19
C ILE A 496 -9.39 -8.50 -4.33
N LEU A 497 -9.45 -8.24 -3.02
CA LEU A 497 -10.15 -9.08 -2.05
C LEU A 497 -11.67 -8.99 -2.20
N VAL A 498 -12.24 -7.82 -2.47
CA VAL A 498 -13.69 -7.65 -2.59
C VAL A 498 -14.25 -8.50 -3.76
N PRO A 499 -13.68 -8.46 -4.99
CA PRO A 499 -14.10 -9.36 -6.05
C PRO A 499 -13.94 -10.84 -5.72
N ILE A 500 -12.84 -11.23 -5.05
CA ILE A 500 -12.61 -12.64 -4.66
C ILE A 500 -13.67 -13.09 -3.65
N ILE A 501 -13.99 -12.27 -2.65
CA ILE A 501 -15.04 -12.56 -1.67
C ILE A 501 -16.40 -12.66 -2.37
N LEU A 502 -16.72 -11.73 -3.27
CA LEU A 502 -17.96 -11.76 -4.05
C LEU A 502 -18.06 -13.03 -4.90
N LEU A 503 -16.98 -13.40 -5.61
CA LEU A 503 -16.89 -14.66 -6.37
C LEU A 503 -17.02 -15.91 -5.49
N SER A 504 -16.44 -15.89 -4.29
CA SER A 504 -16.56 -16.99 -3.33
C SER A 504 -17.99 -17.14 -2.82
N VAL A 505 -18.67 -16.03 -2.53
CA VAL A 505 -20.07 -16.05 -2.07
C VAL A 505 -20.99 -16.54 -3.18
N THR A 506 -20.82 -16.05 -4.41
CA THR A 506 -21.63 -16.51 -5.54
C THR A 506 -21.42 -18.00 -5.84
N PHE A 507 -20.18 -18.48 -5.76
CA PHE A 507 -19.87 -19.90 -5.94
C PHE A 507 -20.49 -20.79 -4.84
N GLN A 508 -20.48 -20.33 -3.58
CA GLN A 508 -21.15 -21.05 -2.48
C GLN A 508 -22.67 -21.05 -2.63
N GLN A 509 -23.28 -19.96 -3.13
CA GLN A 509 -24.72 -19.92 -3.42
C GLN A 509 -25.12 -20.87 -4.54
N ILE A 510 -24.32 -20.96 -5.61
CA ILE A 510 -24.55 -21.95 -6.68
C ILE A 510 -24.50 -23.37 -6.11
N ARG A 511 -23.44 -23.71 -5.35
CA ARG A 511 -23.33 -25.03 -4.69
C ARG A 511 -24.48 -25.32 -3.74
N ALA A 512 -24.91 -24.34 -2.95
CA ALA A 512 -26.02 -24.50 -2.01
C ALA A 512 -27.33 -24.77 -2.75
N ASN A 513 -27.57 -24.07 -3.87
CA ASN A 513 -28.74 -24.31 -4.72
C ASN A 513 -28.69 -25.70 -5.38
N ASP A 514 -27.52 -26.13 -5.87
CA ASP A 514 -27.33 -27.46 -6.44
C ASP A 514 -27.59 -28.54 -5.38
N LEU A 515 -27.04 -28.38 -4.17
CA LEU A 515 -27.31 -29.29 -3.04
C LEU A 515 -28.77 -29.32 -2.64
N LYS A 516 -29.45 -28.16 -2.66
CA LYS A 516 -30.87 -28.06 -2.34
C LYS A 516 -31.71 -28.78 -3.39
N HIS A 517 -31.39 -28.61 -4.66
CA HIS A 517 -32.04 -29.34 -5.75
C HIS A 517 -31.79 -30.85 -5.61
N GLU A 518 -30.55 -31.27 -5.31
CA GLU A 518 -30.23 -32.68 -5.07
C GLU A 518 -30.99 -33.25 -3.86
N LEU A 519 -31.12 -32.48 -2.77
CA LEU A 519 -31.90 -32.84 -1.59
C LEU A 519 -33.38 -33.01 -1.93
N GLU A 520 -33.99 -32.05 -2.64
CA GLU A 520 -35.39 -32.12 -3.07
C GLU A 520 -35.64 -33.35 -3.97
N THR A 521 -34.71 -33.66 -4.87
CA THR A 521 -34.81 -34.86 -5.73
C THR A 521 -34.63 -36.18 -4.98
N LYS A 522 -33.90 -36.20 -3.85
CA LYS A 522 -33.69 -37.39 -3.01
C LYS A 522 -34.76 -37.56 -1.92
N GLU A 523 -35.34 -36.48 -1.42
CA GLU A 523 -36.46 -36.51 -0.47
C GLU A 523 -37.77 -36.98 -1.12
N ALA A 524 -37.99 -36.65 -2.40
CA ALA A 524 -39.17 -37.10 -3.15
C ALA A 524 -39.36 -38.63 -3.17
N PRO A 525 -38.34 -39.48 -3.47
CA PRO A 525 -38.46 -40.93 -3.40
C PRO A 525 -38.48 -41.47 -1.95
N LEU A 526 -37.85 -40.80 -0.98
CA LEU A 526 -37.88 -41.21 0.43
C LEU A 526 -39.28 -41.07 1.05
N ARG A 527 -40.06 -40.03 0.67
CA ARG A 527 -41.48 -39.91 1.05
C ARG A 527 -42.34 -41.07 0.53
N ASN A 528 -41.96 -41.68 -0.60
CA ASN A 528 -42.66 -42.85 -1.14
C ASN A 528 -42.19 -44.19 -0.54
N MET A 529 -41.06 -44.21 0.18
CA MET A 529 -40.57 -45.41 0.89
C MET A 529 -41.07 -45.51 2.33
N SER A 530 -41.46 -44.39 2.97
CA SER A 530 -41.96 -44.42 4.36
C SER A 530 -43.15 -45.37 4.60
N PRO A 531 -44.14 -45.55 3.69
CA PRO A 531 -45.25 -46.47 3.94
C PRO A 531 -44.81 -47.94 3.91
N LYS A 532 -43.84 -48.29 3.06
CA LYS A 532 -43.30 -49.66 2.97
C LYS A 532 -42.43 -50.01 4.17
N THR A 533 -41.66 -49.05 4.67
CA THR A 533 -40.85 -49.23 5.88
C THR A 533 -41.71 -49.40 7.13
N GLU A 534 -42.83 -48.68 7.22
CA GLU A 534 -43.80 -48.81 8.31
C GLU A 534 -44.48 -50.19 8.31
N GLN A 535 -44.87 -50.69 7.13
CA GLN A 535 -45.40 -52.06 6.98
C GLN A 535 -44.37 -53.13 7.38
N TYR A 536 -43.11 -52.98 6.96
CA TYR A 536 -42.04 -53.91 7.31
C TYR A 536 -41.78 -53.98 8.82
N LEU A 537 -41.76 -52.82 9.50
CA LEU A 537 -41.61 -52.75 10.95
C LEU A 537 -42.81 -53.35 11.70
N GLY A 538 -44.02 -53.22 11.14
CA GLY A 538 -45.21 -53.90 11.64
C GLY A 538 -45.04 -55.42 11.67
N PHE A 539 -44.67 -56.03 10.53
CA PHE A 539 -44.46 -57.48 10.46
C PHE A 539 -43.35 -57.98 11.40
N GLN A 540 -42.29 -57.20 11.58
CA GLN A 540 -41.21 -57.59 12.49
C GLN A 540 -41.66 -57.62 13.97
N LYS A 541 -42.63 -56.78 14.34
CA LYS A 541 -43.22 -56.76 15.67
C LYS A 541 -44.14 -57.97 15.89
N ASP A 542 -44.93 -58.33 14.90
CA ASP A 542 -45.84 -59.48 14.97
C ASP A 542 -45.06 -60.80 15.12
N ILE A 543 -43.94 -60.96 14.39
CA ILE A 543 -43.06 -62.13 14.51
C ILE A 543 -42.51 -62.25 15.94
N ARG A 544 -42.07 -61.14 16.55
CA ARG A 544 -41.53 -61.14 17.91
C ARG A 544 -42.56 -61.52 18.97
N ILE A 545 -43.82 -61.14 18.78
CA ILE A 545 -44.92 -61.51 19.67
C ILE A 545 -45.18 -63.02 19.58
N LEU A 546 -45.16 -63.60 18.37
CA LEU A 546 -45.37 -65.03 18.16
C LEU A 546 -44.28 -65.89 18.82
N ASP A 547 -43.00 -65.52 18.69
CA ASP A 547 -41.88 -66.23 19.36
C ASP A 547 -42.04 -66.26 20.89
N GLN A 548 -42.53 -65.17 21.49
CA GLN A 548 -42.76 -65.10 22.94
C GLN A 548 -43.93 -66.00 23.39
N TYR A 549 -44.97 -66.15 22.57
CA TYR A 549 -46.07 -67.07 22.85
C TYR A 549 -45.63 -68.54 22.78
N GLU A 550 -44.74 -68.89 21.85
CA GLU A 550 -44.22 -70.26 21.71
C GLU A 550 -43.41 -70.68 22.95
N GLY A 551 -42.55 -69.80 23.46
CA GLY A 551 -41.79 -70.06 24.70
C GLY A 551 -42.67 -70.19 25.95
N PHE A 552 -43.81 -69.50 26.00
CA PHE A 552 -44.76 -69.64 27.11
C PHE A 552 -45.44 -71.02 27.09
N LEU A 553 -45.85 -71.50 25.91
CA LEU A 553 -46.53 -72.78 25.74
C LEU A 553 -45.63 -73.99 26.08
N GLU A 554 -44.35 -73.96 25.70
CA GLU A 554 -43.39 -75.02 26.09
C GLU A 554 -43.19 -75.08 27.61
N THR A 555 -43.13 -73.92 28.27
CA THR A 555 -42.91 -73.84 29.72
C THR A 555 -44.11 -74.36 30.52
N ASP A 556 -45.33 -74.20 30.01
CA ASP A 556 -46.56 -74.67 30.65
C ASP A 556 -46.74 -76.19 30.50
N SER A 557 -46.41 -76.74 29.32
CA SER A 557 -46.41 -78.19 29.07
C SER A 557 -45.48 -78.94 30.02
N LEU A 558 -44.23 -78.47 30.17
CA LEU A 558 -43.24 -79.09 31.07
C LEU A 558 -43.66 -79.06 32.55
N LYS A 559 -44.30 -77.96 33.00
CA LYS A 559 -44.79 -77.85 34.38
C LYS A 559 -45.95 -78.78 34.66
N SER A 560 -46.91 -78.86 33.73
CA SER A 560 -48.06 -79.77 33.84
C SER A 560 -47.61 -81.23 33.99
N GLU A 561 -46.65 -81.68 33.17
CA GLU A 561 -46.08 -83.04 33.32
C GLU A 561 -45.42 -83.26 34.68
N ASN A 562 -44.67 -82.28 35.17
CA ASN A 562 -43.99 -82.39 36.45
C ASN A 562 -44.97 -82.44 37.62
N TYR A 563 -46.04 -81.64 37.62
CA TYR A 563 -47.11 -81.71 38.62
C TYR A 563 -47.79 -83.08 38.65
N VAL A 564 -48.06 -83.67 37.48
CA VAL A 564 -48.62 -85.03 37.39
C VAL A 564 -47.66 -86.08 37.98
N LYS A 565 -46.35 -85.95 37.78
CA LYS A 565 -45.35 -86.84 38.38
C LYS A 565 -45.35 -86.73 39.90
N VAL A 566 -45.47 -85.53 40.46
CA VAL A 566 -45.57 -85.31 41.91
C VAL A 566 -46.79 -85.98 42.50
N LEU A 567 -47.96 -85.78 41.89
CA LEU A 567 -49.21 -86.35 42.37
C LEU A 567 -49.19 -87.89 42.33
N LYS A 568 -48.63 -88.47 41.26
CA LYS A 568 -48.42 -89.92 41.17
C LYS A 568 -47.49 -90.42 42.28
N PHE A 569 -46.38 -89.74 42.52
CA PHE A 569 -45.45 -90.10 43.58
C PHE A 569 -46.12 -90.08 44.97
N LEU A 570 -46.84 -89.00 45.29
CA LEU A 570 -47.55 -88.88 46.56
C LEU A 570 -48.63 -89.95 46.72
N SER A 571 -49.38 -90.28 45.67
CA SER A 571 -50.37 -91.37 45.73
C SER A 571 -49.76 -92.74 46.04
N HIS A 572 -48.49 -92.96 45.69
CA HIS A 572 -47.82 -94.24 45.92
C HIS A 572 -47.18 -94.33 47.31
N ILE A 573 -46.62 -93.22 47.80
CA ILE A 573 -45.79 -93.23 49.01
C ILE A 573 -46.57 -92.96 50.30
N VAL A 574 -47.75 -92.34 50.21
CA VAL A 574 -48.63 -92.08 51.35
C VAL A 574 -49.30 -93.39 51.79
N PRO A 575 -49.00 -93.89 52.99
CA PRO A 575 -49.59 -95.13 53.49
C PRO A 575 -51.05 -94.91 53.93
N VAL A 576 -51.82 -96.00 54.07
CA VAL A 576 -53.29 -95.95 54.25
C VAL A 576 -53.70 -95.24 55.55
N GLU A 577 -52.84 -95.28 56.56
CA GLU A 577 -53.02 -94.65 57.87
C GLU A 577 -52.85 -93.13 57.83
N ILE A 578 -52.31 -92.56 56.74
CA ILE A 578 -52.11 -91.12 56.58
C ILE A 578 -53.18 -90.53 55.67
N LYS A 579 -53.88 -89.51 56.17
CA LYS A 579 -54.89 -88.75 55.42
C LYS A 579 -54.38 -87.34 55.16
N LEU A 580 -54.14 -87.02 53.89
CA LEU A 580 -53.81 -85.67 53.46
C LEU A 580 -55.08 -84.84 53.36
N THR A 581 -55.09 -83.68 54.01
CA THR A 581 -56.23 -82.75 54.03
C THR A 581 -56.01 -81.58 53.08
N LYS A 582 -54.76 -81.23 52.80
CA LYS A 582 -54.43 -80.15 51.87
C LYS A 582 -53.11 -80.46 51.16
N LEU A 583 -53.11 -80.19 49.85
CA LEU A 583 -51.90 -80.20 49.01
C LEU A 583 -51.85 -78.87 48.29
N THR A 584 -50.76 -78.14 48.43
CA THR A 584 -50.54 -76.87 47.74
C THR A 584 -49.19 -76.90 47.05
N ILE A 585 -49.18 -76.56 45.77
CA ILE A 585 -47.97 -76.37 44.99
C ILE A 585 -47.83 -74.86 44.81
N ASP A 586 -46.95 -74.25 45.60
CA ASP A 586 -46.79 -72.80 45.63
C ASP A 586 -45.42 -72.42 45.05
N LYS A 587 -45.40 -71.29 44.34
CA LYS A 587 -44.25 -70.80 43.61
C LYS A 587 -43.50 -69.67 44.30
N ASP A 588 -44.00 -69.13 45.40
CA ASP A 588 -43.41 -67.95 46.02
C ASP A 588 -43.50 -67.94 47.56
N LEU A 589 -42.46 -68.44 48.21
CA LEU A 589 -42.08 -68.01 49.56
C LEU A 589 -40.78 -67.21 49.48
N LYS A 590 -40.89 -65.99 48.94
CA LYS A 590 -39.83 -64.96 49.01
C LYS A 590 -40.18 -63.93 50.07
N GLY A 591 -39.32 -63.78 51.07
CA GLY A 591 -39.35 -62.64 51.98
C GLY A 591 -38.91 -61.36 51.27
N GLY A 592 -39.67 -60.28 51.46
CA GLY A 592 -39.19 -58.91 51.55
C GLY A 592 -38.74 -58.13 50.30
N VAL A 593 -39.50 -57.07 50.02
CA VAL A 593 -39.11 -55.73 49.50
C VAL A 593 -39.24 -55.44 47.99
N MET A 594 -39.79 -54.24 47.76
CA MET A 594 -40.22 -53.53 46.56
C MET A 594 -39.10 -52.97 45.65
N VAL A 595 -39.46 -52.86 44.35
CA VAL A 595 -39.23 -51.75 43.38
C VAL A 595 -37.80 -51.18 43.21
N SER A 596 -37.26 -51.23 41.98
CA SER A 596 -36.90 -50.03 41.19
C SER A 596 -36.33 -50.33 39.79
N ASP A 597 -36.62 -49.42 38.87
CA ASP A 597 -36.01 -49.22 37.57
C ASP A 597 -34.48 -49.05 37.64
N SER A 598 -33.74 -49.61 36.68
CA SER A 598 -32.85 -48.86 35.76
C SER A 598 -31.86 -49.77 35.02
N THR A 599 -31.53 -49.31 33.82
CA THR A 599 -30.54 -49.80 32.86
C THR A 599 -29.09 -49.77 33.39
N ASN A 600 -28.40 -50.92 33.45
CA ASN A 600 -27.16 -51.19 32.70
C ASN A 600 -26.55 -52.55 33.08
N ILE A 601 -25.83 -53.07 32.10
CA ILE A 601 -25.30 -54.42 31.91
C ILE A 601 -24.04 -54.68 32.77
N ASP A 602 -23.83 -55.99 33.03
CA ASP A 602 -22.68 -56.68 33.65
C ASP A 602 -22.59 -56.77 35.18
N GLY A 603 -22.87 -57.97 35.70
CA GLY A 603 -22.60 -58.34 37.08
C GLY A 603 -23.43 -59.52 37.58
N VAL A 604 -22.83 -60.71 37.50
CA VAL A 604 -23.07 -61.94 38.28
C VAL A 604 -23.92 -61.77 39.57
N SER A 605 -25.01 -62.52 39.69
CA SER A 605 -25.22 -63.42 40.84
C SER A 605 -26.37 -64.37 40.59
N ASP A 606 -26.04 -65.66 40.66
CA ASP A 606 -26.88 -66.81 40.97
C ASP A 606 -28.37 -66.74 40.64
N ALA A 607 -28.75 -67.61 39.69
CA ALA A 607 -30.01 -68.33 39.64
C ALA A 607 -31.01 -67.86 40.69
N ASP A 608 -31.95 -67.02 40.25
CA ASP A 608 -33.22 -66.84 40.93
C ASP A 608 -33.92 -68.21 40.85
N SER A 609 -33.49 -69.12 41.72
CA SER A 609 -34.02 -70.46 41.82
C SER A 609 -35.41 -70.28 42.38
N TYR A 610 -36.39 -70.14 41.51
CA TYR A 610 -37.77 -70.40 41.82
C TYR A 610 -37.80 -71.81 42.42
N ARG A 611 -37.88 -71.87 43.75
CA ARG A 611 -37.98 -73.13 44.48
C ARG A 611 -39.45 -73.45 44.52
N ASP A 612 -39.87 -74.40 43.70
CA ASP A 612 -41.23 -74.90 43.77
C ASP A 612 -41.36 -75.69 45.08
N PHE A 613 -42.37 -75.38 45.88
CA PHE A 613 -42.64 -76.10 47.12
C PHE A 613 -43.93 -76.90 47.00
N VAL A 614 -43.88 -78.14 47.49
CA VAL A 614 -45.07 -78.95 47.73
C VAL A 614 -45.31 -78.97 49.23
N LEU A 615 -46.39 -78.31 49.63
CA LEU A 615 -46.85 -78.21 51.01
C LEU A 615 -47.96 -79.24 51.22
N LEU A 616 -47.76 -80.14 52.18
CA LEU A 616 -48.69 -81.20 52.52
C LEU A 616 -49.14 -81.07 53.97
N ASP A 617 -50.44 -80.94 54.16
CA ASP A 617 -51.06 -81.00 55.48
C ASP A 617 -51.87 -82.27 55.61
N GLY A 618 -51.82 -82.90 56.78
CA GLY A 618 -52.58 -84.12 57.01
C GLY A 618 -52.55 -84.59 58.44
N PHE A 619 -53.12 -85.76 58.67
CA PHE A 619 -53.07 -86.45 59.95
C PHE A 619 -52.86 -87.95 59.78
N VAL A 620 -52.42 -88.60 60.86
CA VAL A 620 -52.37 -90.06 60.94
C VAL A 620 -53.52 -90.57 61.80
N GLU A 621 -54.19 -91.60 61.30
CA GLU A 621 -55.31 -92.29 61.93
C GLU A 621 -54.83 -93.69 62.36
N SER A 622 -54.21 -93.75 63.55
CA SER A 622 -53.67 -94.97 64.16
C SER A 622 -53.62 -94.85 65.69
N ASP A 623 -53.44 -95.97 66.39
CA ASP A 623 -53.36 -96.00 67.85
C ASP A 623 -52.33 -95.03 68.44
N ARG A 624 -52.67 -94.43 69.59
CA ARG A 624 -51.91 -93.35 70.24
C ARG A 624 -50.43 -93.68 70.50
N SER A 625 -50.10 -94.96 70.62
CA SER A 625 -48.76 -95.51 70.89
C SER A 625 -47.85 -95.56 69.65
N VAL A 626 -48.42 -95.56 68.43
CA VAL A 626 -47.68 -95.85 67.19
C VAL A 626 -47.75 -94.72 66.15
N SER A 627 -48.65 -93.74 66.34
CA SER A 627 -48.82 -92.58 65.45
C SER A 627 -47.52 -91.78 65.17
N ASP A 628 -46.66 -91.59 66.18
CA ASP A 628 -45.34 -90.93 66.01
C ASP A 628 -44.38 -91.72 65.13
N ILE A 629 -44.38 -93.04 65.32
CA ILE A 629 -43.51 -93.95 64.59
C ILE A 629 -43.96 -93.98 63.12
N GLN A 630 -45.27 -93.96 62.86
CA GLN A 630 -45.81 -93.91 61.51
C GLN A 630 -45.51 -92.59 60.77
N LEU A 631 -45.61 -91.44 61.44
CA LEU A 631 -45.19 -90.14 60.86
C LEU A 631 -43.70 -90.10 60.55
N THR A 632 -42.87 -90.60 61.48
CA THR A 632 -41.42 -90.65 61.28
C THR A 632 -41.05 -91.57 60.13
N ASN A 633 -41.70 -92.73 60.02
CA ASN A 633 -41.50 -93.66 58.91
C ASN A 633 -41.97 -93.08 57.57
N PHE A 634 -43.08 -92.34 57.56
CA PHE A 634 -43.55 -91.64 56.37
C PHE A 634 -42.57 -90.56 55.91
N LYS A 635 -42.10 -89.70 56.84
CA LYS A 635 -41.05 -88.72 56.55
C LYS A 635 -39.79 -89.36 55.97
N MET A 636 -39.30 -90.43 56.60
CA MET A 636 -38.12 -91.16 56.12
C MET A 636 -38.34 -91.79 54.75
N LYS A 637 -39.55 -92.30 54.44
CA LYS A 637 -39.87 -92.83 53.11
C LYS A 637 -39.80 -91.73 52.05
N VAL A 638 -40.38 -90.56 52.33
CA VAL A 638 -40.36 -89.41 51.41
C VAL A 638 -38.93 -88.91 51.18
N GLU A 639 -38.11 -88.80 52.24
CA GLU A 639 -36.69 -88.40 52.13
C GLU A 639 -35.86 -89.44 51.36
N LYS A 640 -36.03 -90.74 51.66
CA LYS A 640 -35.26 -91.82 51.03
C LYS A 640 -35.60 -92.03 49.56
N ALA A 641 -36.80 -91.64 49.12
CA ALA A 641 -37.18 -91.71 47.72
C ALA A 641 -36.38 -90.74 46.82
N GLY A 642 -35.70 -89.74 47.40
CA GLY A 642 -34.82 -88.83 46.68
C GLY A 642 -35.53 -87.91 45.66
N PHE A 643 -36.86 -87.84 45.71
CA PHE A 643 -37.68 -87.07 44.77
C PHE A 643 -37.71 -85.56 45.09
N PHE A 644 -37.43 -85.19 46.35
CA PHE A 644 -37.36 -83.80 46.82
C PHE A 644 -35.95 -83.50 47.35
N LYS A 645 -35.44 -82.29 47.10
CA LYS A 645 -34.11 -81.87 47.58
C LYS A 645 -34.08 -81.70 49.09
N LYS A 646 -35.20 -81.25 49.67
CA LYS A 646 -35.30 -80.99 51.10
C LYS A 646 -36.72 -81.27 51.58
N VAL A 647 -36.84 -82.00 52.69
CA VAL A 647 -38.12 -82.29 53.33
C VAL A 647 -38.05 -81.83 54.78
N LYS A 648 -39.02 -81.02 55.19
CA LYS A 648 -39.20 -80.63 56.59
C LYS A 648 -40.60 -81.08 57.01
N MET A 649 -40.72 -81.73 58.16
CA MET A 649 -42.02 -82.11 58.72
C MET A 649 -42.11 -81.54 60.14
N VAL A 650 -43.20 -80.84 60.40
CA VAL A 650 -43.56 -80.29 61.70
C VAL A 650 -44.80 -81.03 62.19
N ILE A 651 -44.68 -81.69 63.34
CA ILE A 651 -45.79 -82.39 63.96
C ILE A 651 -46.49 -81.41 64.91
N LYS A 652 -47.80 -81.22 64.73
CA LYS A 652 -48.57 -80.30 65.59
C LYS A 652 -48.73 -80.89 67.01
N PRO A 653 -48.71 -80.05 68.06
CA PRO A 653 -48.97 -80.50 69.43
C PRO A 653 -50.38 -81.10 69.55
N ARG A 654 -50.55 -82.09 70.43
CA ARG A 654 -51.83 -82.79 70.62
C ARG A 654 -52.86 -81.87 71.28
N ASP A 655 -54.05 -81.78 70.69
CA ASP A 655 -55.23 -81.12 71.26
C ASP A 655 -56.23 -82.20 71.72
N ASP A 656 -56.67 -82.15 72.98
CA ASP A 656 -57.56 -83.15 73.60
C ASP A 656 -58.96 -83.18 72.95
N LYS A 657 -59.27 -82.24 72.05
CA LYS A 657 -60.53 -82.17 71.31
C LYS A 657 -60.53 -82.93 69.97
N GLU A 658 -59.38 -83.42 69.50
CA GLU A 658 -59.24 -83.99 68.15
C GLU A 658 -59.09 -85.53 68.08
N GLY A 659 -59.34 -86.24 69.17
CA GLY A 659 -59.41 -87.71 69.20
C GLY A 659 -58.07 -88.42 69.03
N GLU A 660 -58.05 -89.63 68.45
CA GLU A 660 -56.83 -90.44 68.26
C GLU A 660 -55.93 -89.98 67.09
N ARG A 661 -56.26 -88.85 66.45
CA ARG A 661 -55.57 -88.34 65.25
C ARG A 661 -54.36 -87.48 65.60
N ARG A 662 -53.31 -87.54 64.78
CA ARG A 662 -52.12 -86.69 64.93
C ARG A 662 -51.80 -85.92 63.67
N PHE A 663 -51.87 -84.59 63.75
CA PHE A 663 -51.67 -83.69 62.60
C PHE A 663 -50.19 -83.36 62.34
N PHE A 664 -49.87 -83.17 61.07
CA PHE A 664 -48.56 -82.73 60.62
C PHE A 664 -48.68 -81.76 59.43
N GLU A 665 -47.65 -80.95 59.27
CA GLU A 665 -47.38 -80.17 58.07
C GLU A 665 -46.03 -80.60 57.53
N MET A 666 -45.93 -80.79 56.22
CA MET A 666 -44.70 -81.21 55.57
C MET A 666 -44.40 -80.36 54.34
N ASP A 667 -43.25 -79.71 54.38
CA ASP A 667 -42.73 -78.84 53.33
C ASP A 667 -41.68 -79.61 52.53
N CYS A 668 -41.94 -79.80 51.24
CA CYS A 668 -41.05 -80.49 50.33
C CYS A 668 -40.56 -79.54 49.23
N GLU A 669 -39.26 -79.32 49.14
CA GLU A 669 -38.61 -78.45 48.16
C GLU A 669 -38.19 -79.26 46.92
N PHE A 670 -38.57 -78.77 45.73
CA PHE A 670 -38.31 -79.41 44.43
C PHE A 670 -36.90 -79.14 43.86
#